data_AF-A0A914CMK7-F1
#
_entry.id   AF-A0A914CMK7-F1
#
_cell.length_a   1.000
_cell.length_b   1.000
_cell.length_c   1.000
_cell.angle_alpha   90.00
_cell.angle_beta   90.00
_cell.angle_gamma   90.00
#
_symmetry.space_group_name_H-M   'P 1'
#
loop_
_entity.id
_entity.type
_entity.pdbx_description
1 polymer ?
#
loop_
_entity_poly.entity_id
_entity_poly.type
_entity_poly.pdbx_seq_one_letter_code
_entity_poly.pdbx_strand_id
1 'polypeptide(L)'
;MKKYSEECAGIFHGFRIDNAHSTPIHVAEYLLHAARKVRPDLYVVAELFTGSESLDNVFVNRLGITSLVREASRAWDSHEQGRLVYRYGGDPVGAFRSKTVRPAPPAVAHAVFYDQTHDNQPPVKTRTAYDYVPTAAMTTISYCSSGSTRGYDEFVPFLVDVVHEDRVYSKWSDISNSPEKQGMIRARKLFNDLHANLSLTGYSEIFVDQINEDVVAVTRHNPLTHESVLVISHTCFKTFKWHANCKNIEIADEITDIIFEVKTIEIPEKENSEDHTAENTLSGLPHFTVEIYEHVKLDKSGIVDIKDGQIHFKNFPSGCVIAFKITPKKSTVESCNKIENLVSNENLKNELKQALENLTLQKFNYILFSCEKEESSEFREGAYDIPGFGKLVYCGLQGIRPLIKKIQETDDLGHPLCGNLRGGNWLSEHIVKRLKRLPKLEKVAQIFEKSLATLSDVPHFLRPCYFELIFSYLYEGVLEVAMSKVLLKEYLPENQLTAKLCLSSISFLTDITSALLPPLSKQVSSPVGAQPSHERPNSLAAGLPHFAEGIWRNWGRDTFIAVPGLCLLTGRFEDARNLILAFGGCLRHGLIPNLLAEGRSSRYNCRDAVWFWLSAILKYIELAPNGLEILEQPVLRLYTTDDAEYGNSKEEPLYETIYEALQRHFRGIHYRERNAGSMIDEHMNDSGFNITAYIHQETGLIYGGNRWNCGTWMDKMGSSSRAGNKGQPATPRDGAAVELQGLALYVAESLDRLATQGHFRYKEHWNQVDMERVGGKNPPEFRRKILR
;
A
#
# COMPACT_ATOMS: atom_id res chain seq x y z
N MET A 1 -32.75 5.51 -38.53
CA MET A 1 -31.67 5.06 -37.64
C MET A 1 -32.18 4.40 -36.37
N LYS A 2 -32.97 5.04 -35.50
CA LYS A 2 -33.53 4.36 -34.30
C LYS A 2 -34.21 3.02 -34.63
N LYS A 3 -35.21 3.03 -35.53
CA LYS A 3 -35.93 1.83 -35.97
C LYS A 3 -34.98 0.75 -36.53
N TYR A 4 -33.99 1.15 -37.32
CA TYR A 4 -32.96 0.26 -37.84
C TYR A 4 -32.16 -0.41 -36.71
N SER A 5 -31.68 0.37 -35.73
CA SER A 5 -30.96 -0.17 -34.57
C SER A 5 -31.82 -1.12 -33.73
N GLU A 6 -33.11 -0.81 -33.55
CA GLU A 6 -34.06 -1.68 -32.83
C GLU A 6 -34.33 -2.99 -33.60
N GLU A 7 -34.53 -2.93 -34.92
CA GLU A 7 -34.70 -4.10 -35.78
C GLU A 7 -33.45 -4.99 -35.80
N CYS A 8 -32.26 -4.40 -35.95
CA CYS A 8 -31.01 -5.14 -35.87
C CYS A 8 -30.84 -5.82 -34.50
N ALA A 9 -31.18 -5.14 -33.40
CA ALA A 9 -31.09 -5.73 -32.05
C ALA A 9 -32.07 -6.90 -31.85
N GLY A 10 -33.23 -6.86 -32.52
CA GLY A 10 -34.19 -7.96 -32.55
C GLY A 10 -33.66 -9.22 -33.27
N ILE A 11 -32.69 -9.07 -34.17
CA ILE A 11 -32.13 -10.16 -34.98
C ILE A 11 -30.78 -10.64 -34.45
N PHE A 12 -29.87 -9.72 -34.12
CA PHE A 12 -28.47 -10.02 -33.81
C PHE A 12 -28.16 -9.93 -32.31
N HIS A 13 -27.18 -10.72 -31.85
CA HIS A 13 -26.71 -10.73 -30.45
C HIS A 13 -25.78 -9.55 -30.11
N GLY A 14 -25.22 -8.90 -31.12
CA GLY A 14 -24.29 -7.80 -30.92
C GLY A 14 -24.05 -6.98 -32.17
N PHE A 15 -23.44 -5.81 -31.99
CA PHE A 15 -23.08 -4.88 -33.06
C PHE A 15 -21.57 -4.69 -33.14
N ARG A 16 -21.03 -4.62 -34.36
CA ARG A 16 -19.72 -4.03 -34.64
C ARG A 16 -19.96 -2.60 -35.11
N ILE A 17 -19.44 -1.62 -34.37
CA ILE A 17 -19.49 -0.21 -34.74
C ILE A 17 -18.21 0.12 -35.50
N ASP A 18 -18.39 0.32 -36.79
CA ASP A 18 -17.33 0.76 -37.67
C ASP A 18 -16.97 2.22 -37.40
N ASN A 19 -15.67 2.54 -37.42
CA ASN A 19 -15.16 3.91 -37.25
C ASN A 19 -15.84 4.70 -36.13
N ALA A 20 -15.98 4.09 -34.94
CA ALA A 20 -16.77 4.62 -33.84
C ALA A 20 -16.32 6.03 -33.39
N HIS A 21 -15.03 6.31 -33.49
CA HIS A 21 -14.41 7.60 -33.17
C HIS A 21 -14.89 8.77 -34.06
N SER A 22 -15.39 8.47 -35.26
CA SER A 22 -15.92 9.47 -36.21
C SER A 22 -17.42 9.71 -36.02
N THR A 23 -18.10 8.90 -35.21
CA THR A 23 -19.52 9.09 -34.89
C THR A 23 -19.66 10.02 -33.68
N PRO A 24 -20.45 11.11 -33.76
CA PRO A 24 -20.71 11.95 -32.60
C PRO A 24 -21.28 11.13 -31.44
N ILE A 25 -20.62 11.21 -30.28
CA ILE A 25 -20.86 10.28 -29.16
C ILE A 25 -22.33 10.25 -28.72
N HIS A 26 -23.02 11.39 -28.70
CA HIS A 26 -24.43 11.48 -28.32
C HIS A 26 -25.38 10.78 -29.30
N VAL A 27 -25.00 10.66 -30.58
CA VAL A 27 -25.77 9.93 -31.59
C VAL A 27 -25.62 8.43 -31.35
N ALA A 28 -24.38 7.95 -31.19
CA ALA A 28 -24.11 6.53 -30.90
C ALA A 28 -24.77 6.09 -29.60
N GLU A 29 -24.68 6.91 -28.55
CA GLU A 29 -25.27 6.66 -27.24
C GLU A 29 -26.80 6.51 -27.33
N TYR A 30 -27.48 7.40 -28.05
CA TYR A 30 -28.92 7.32 -28.28
C TYR A 30 -29.35 6.03 -29.01
N LEU A 31 -28.62 5.67 -30.08
CA LEU A 31 -28.94 4.51 -30.90
C LEU A 31 -28.66 3.18 -30.17
N LEU A 32 -27.53 3.09 -29.46
CA LEU A 32 -27.21 1.93 -28.63
C LEU A 32 -28.18 1.77 -27.46
N HIS A 33 -28.61 2.87 -26.85
CA HIS A 33 -29.63 2.82 -25.82
C HIS A 33 -30.98 2.31 -26.36
N ALA A 34 -31.39 2.72 -27.56
CA ALA A 34 -32.59 2.18 -28.19
C ALA A 34 -32.45 0.67 -28.49
N ALA A 35 -31.30 0.24 -29.03
CA ALA A 35 -31.00 -1.16 -29.27
C ALA A 35 -31.01 -1.99 -27.98
N ARG A 36 -30.43 -1.48 -26.88
CA ARG A 36 -30.41 -2.15 -25.57
C ARG A 36 -31.78 -2.27 -24.91
N LYS A 37 -32.75 -1.42 -25.27
CA LYS A 37 -34.15 -1.62 -24.84
C LYS A 37 -34.79 -2.85 -25.48
N VAL A 38 -34.38 -3.19 -26.71
CA VAL A 38 -34.84 -4.39 -27.41
C VAL A 38 -34.05 -5.61 -26.93
N ARG A 39 -32.72 -5.47 -26.77
CA ARG A 39 -31.81 -6.52 -26.31
C ARG A 39 -30.93 -6.01 -25.16
N PRO A 40 -31.31 -6.23 -23.88
CA PRO A 40 -30.55 -5.72 -22.73
C PRO A 40 -29.10 -6.23 -22.63
N ASP A 41 -28.84 -7.43 -23.15
CA ASP A 41 -27.54 -8.12 -23.17
C ASP A 41 -26.75 -7.89 -24.48
N LEU A 42 -27.08 -6.83 -25.24
CA LEU A 42 -26.43 -6.53 -26.51
C LEU A 42 -24.91 -6.38 -26.37
N TYR A 43 -24.16 -7.28 -27.01
CA TYR A 43 -22.70 -7.22 -27.09
C TYR A 43 -22.27 -6.12 -28.09
N VAL A 44 -21.36 -5.23 -27.71
CA VAL A 44 -20.93 -4.13 -28.58
C VAL A 44 -19.43 -4.18 -28.78
N VAL A 45 -19.01 -4.33 -30.03
CA VAL A 45 -17.63 -4.24 -30.48
C VAL A 45 -17.44 -2.92 -31.21
N ALA A 46 -16.35 -2.21 -30.95
CA ALA A 46 -16.06 -0.97 -31.67
C ALA A 46 -14.65 -0.98 -32.26
N GLU A 47 -14.55 -0.57 -33.51
CA GLU A 47 -13.29 -0.11 -34.07
C GLU A 47 -13.04 1.33 -33.61
N LEU A 48 -12.14 1.46 -32.64
CA LEU A 48 -11.89 2.71 -31.94
C LEU A 48 -10.39 2.94 -31.80
N PHE A 49 -9.91 3.92 -32.56
CA PHE A 49 -8.54 4.42 -32.54
C PHE A 49 -8.61 5.93 -32.42
N THR A 50 -8.80 6.45 -31.22
CA THR A 50 -8.74 7.90 -31.01
C THR A 50 -7.29 8.35 -30.85
N GLY A 51 -7.05 9.66 -30.81
CA GLY A 51 -5.71 10.21 -30.58
C GLY A 51 -5.15 9.97 -29.17
N SER A 52 -5.90 9.37 -28.24
CA SER A 52 -5.42 9.05 -26.89
C SER A 52 -6.25 7.97 -26.19
N GLU A 53 -5.62 7.15 -25.35
CA GLU A 53 -6.30 6.15 -24.51
C GLU A 53 -7.36 6.77 -23.57
N SER A 54 -7.14 8.02 -23.12
CA SER A 54 -8.13 8.75 -22.32
C SER A 54 -9.43 8.98 -23.09
N LEU A 55 -9.34 9.34 -24.36
CA LEU A 55 -10.52 9.57 -25.20
C LEU A 55 -11.20 8.25 -25.56
N ASP A 56 -10.43 7.17 -25.82
CA ASP A 56 -10.98 5.82 -25.97
C ASP A 56 -11.85 5.44 -24.76
N ASN A 57 -11.35 5.70 -23.53
CA ASN A 57 -12.08 5.41 -22.30
C ASN A 57 -13.40 6.21 -22.18
N VAL A 58 -13.46 7.44 -22.67
CA VAL A 58 -14.71 8.22 -22.70
C VAL A 58 -15.75 7.55 -23.59
N PHE A 59 -15.35 7.10 -24.77
CA PHE A 59 -16.24 6.37 -25.69
C PHE A 59 -16.69 5.04 -25.09
N VAL A 60 -15.76 4.24 -24.55
CA VAL A 60 -16.08 2.95 -23.94
C VAL A 60 -17.10 3.11 -22.80
N ASN A 61 -16.84 4.02 -21.87
CA ASN A 61 -17.68 4.20 -20.68
C ASN A 61 -19.06 4.76 -21.02
N ARG A 62 -19.16 5.74 -21.92
CA ARG A 62 -20.45 6.35 -22.27
C ARG A 62 -21.31 5.47 -23.17
N LEU A 63 -20.68 4.82 -24.14
CA LEU A 63 -21.40 3.97 -25.08
C LEU A 63 -21.65 2.57 -24.50
N GLY A 64 -21.00 2.21 -23.39
CA GLY A 64 -21.02 0.86 -22.82
C GLY A 64 -20.45 -0.16 -23.81
N ILE A 65 -19.39 0.20 -24.53
CA ILE A 65 -18.74 -0.72 -25.47
C ILE A 65 -18.20 -1.90 -24.67
N THR A 66 -18.53 -3.12 -25.10
CA THR A 66 -18.09 -4.33 -24.43
C THR A 66 -16.66 -4.68 -24.80
N SER A 67 -16.28 -4.52 -26.07
CA SER A 67 -14.93 -4.83 -26.51
C SER A 67 -14.43 -3.92 -27.63
N LEU A 68 -13.12 -3.70 -27.65
CA LEU A 68 -12.44 -2.93 -28.70
C LEU A 68 -11.75 -3.86 -29.68
N VAL A 69 -11.84 -3.54 -30.97
CA VAL A 69 -11.07 -4.23 -32.01
C VAL A 69 -9.59 -3.94 -31.81
N ARG A 70 -8.78 -4.99 -31.76
CA ARG A 70 -7.32 -4.93 -31.75
C ARG A 70 -6.80 -5.83 -32.88
N GLU A 71 -5.75 -5.41 -33.55
CA GLU A 71 -5.29 -6.05 -34.78
C GLU A 71 -3.83 -6.51 -34.62
N ALA A 72 -3.56 -7.80 -34.81
CA ALA A 72 -2.20 -8.34 -34.76
C ALA A 72 -1.36 -7.85 -35.94
N SER A 73 -2.00 -7.56 -37.08
CA SER A 73 -1.40 -6.97 -38.28
C SER A 73 -0.69 -5.63 -38.04
N ARG A 74 -1.04 -4.90 -36.96
CA ARG A 74 -0.40 -3.64 -36.57
C ARG A 74 0.97 -3.81 -35.93
N ALA A 75 1.29 -5.01 -35.44
CA ALA A 75 2.63 -5.31 -34.98
C ALA A 75 3.59 -5.29 -36.18
N TRP A 76 4.67 -4.51 -36.05
CA TRP A 76 5.71 -4.38 -37.08
C TRP A 76 6.82 -5.44 -36.92
N ASP A 77 6.90 -6.10 -35.77
CA ASP A 77 7.81 -7.21 -35.48
C ASP A 77 7.21 -8.20 -34.46
N SER A 78 7.92 -9.30 -34.23
CA SER A 78 7.52 -10.37 -33.30
C SER A 78 7.36 -9.88 -31.86
N HIS A 79 8.27 -9.01 -31.42
CA HIS A 79 8.27 -8.46 -30.07
C HIS A 79 7.04 -7.57 -29.81
N GLU A 80 6.69 -6.70 -30.75
CA GLU A 80 5.49 -5.88 -30.66
C GLU A 80 4.22 -6.75 -30.63
N GLN A 81 4.18 -7.84 -31.40
CA GLN A 81 3.06 -8.78 -31.33
C GLN A 81 2.97 -9.45 -29.96
N GLY A 82 4.09 -9.87 -29.38
CA GLY A 82 4.16 -10.36 -28.00
C GLY A 82 3.67 -9.33 -26.99
N ARG A 83 4.03 -8.05 -27.15
CA ARG A 83 3.54 -6.95 -26.31
C ARG A 83 2.03 -6.76 -26.39
N LEU A 84 1.43 -6.88 -27.58
CA LEU A 84 -0.03 -6.82 -27.75
C LEU A 84 -0.72 -8.02 -27.08
N VAL A 85 -0.18 -9.22 -27.23
CA VAL A 85 -0.66 -10.43 -26.52
C VAL A 85 -0.60 -10.23 -25.01
N TYR A 86 0.50 -9.71 -24.48
CA TYR A 86 0.62 -9.43 -23.04
C TYR A 86 -0.41 -8.39 -22.58
N ARG A 87 -0.58 -7.29 -23.33
CA ARG A 87 -1.48 -6.19 -22.94
C ARG A 87 -2.95 -6.60 -22.88
N TYR A 88 -3.39 -7.48 -23.78
CA TYR A 88 -4.80 -7.86 -23.90
C TYR A 88 -5.09 -9.27 -23.40
N GLY A 89 -4.06 -10.06 -23.07
CA GLY A 89 -4.17 -11.49 -22.90
C GLY A 89 -4.44 -11.98 -21.49
N GLY A 90 -4.84 -11.11 -20.56
CA GLY A 90 -5.26 -11.49 -19.21
C GLY A 90 -4.44 -10.84 -18.09
N ASP A 91 -4.66 -11.32 -16.87
CA ASP A 91 -3.90 -10.89 -15.69
C ASP A 91 -2.47 -11.47 -15.75
N PRO A 92 -1.44 -10.82 -15.19
CA PRO A 92 -0.11 -11.41 -15.13
C PRO A 92 -0.07 -12.71 -14.31
N VAL A 93 0.77 -13.68 -14.69
CA VAL A 93 0.99 -14.89 -13.87
C VAL A 93 1.46 -14.53 -12.46
N GLY A 94 0.76 -15.06 -11.46
CA GLY A 94 1.00 -14.73 -10.05
C GLY A 94 0.44 -13.38 -9.62
N ALA A 95 -0.60 -12.89 -10.31
CA ALA A 95 -1.36 -11.71 -9.91
C ALA A 95 -1.90 -11.87 -8.47
N PHE A 96 -2.13 -10.75 -7.79
CA PHE A 96 -2.57 -10.81 -6.41
C PHE A 96 -4.03 -11.25 -6.35
N ARG A 97 -4.39 -12.05 -5.35
CA ARG A 97 -5.74 -12.59 -5.24
C ARG A 97 -6.74 -11.44 -5.05
N SER A 98 -7.74 -11.36 -5.93
CA SER A 98 -8.81 -10.37 -5.80
C SER A 98 -9.62 -10.62 -4.53
N LYS A 99 -9.70 -9.64 -3.63
CA LYS A 99 -10.57 -9.70 -2.45
C LYS A 99 -12.04 -9.72 -2.86
N THR A 100 -12.88 -10.42 -2.10
CA THR A 100 -14.33 -10.52 -2.30
C THR A 100 -15.04 -9.16 -2.29
N VAL A 101 -14.47 -8.15 -1.64
CA VAL A 101 -14.97 -6.77 -1.66
C VAL A 101 -13.81 -5.81 -1.91
N ARG A 102 -13.80 -5.16 -3.08
CA ARG A 102 -12.89 -4.06 -3.42
C ARG A 102 -13.63 -2.99 -4.23
N PRO A 103 -13.20 -1.71 -4.16
CA PRO A 103 -13.59 -0.73 -5.17
C PRO A 103 -13.25 -1.25 -6.56
N ALA A 104 -14.14 -1.10 -7.54
CA ALA A 104 -13.88 -1.53 -8.91
C ALA A 104 -12.67 -0.75 -9.46
N PRO A 105 -11.54 -1.43 -9.77
CA PRO A 105 -10.38 -0.75 -10.30
C PRO A 105 -10.64 -0.33 -11.75
N PRO A 106 -9.98 0.72 -12.26
CA PRO A 106 -9.87 0.93 -13.70
C PRO A 106 -9.28 -0.32 -14.35
N ALA A 107 -9.88 -0.77 -15.45
CA ALA A 107 -9.41 -1.92 -16.21
C ALA A 107 -9.27 -1.53 -17.69
N VAL A 108 -8.35 -2.22 -18.39
CA VAL A 108 -8.24 -2.10 -19.84
C VAL A 108 -9.54 -2.63 -20.45
N ALA A 109 -10.09 -1.89 -21.42
CA ALA A 109 -11.27 -2.35 -22.14
C ALA A 109 -10.99 -3.72 -22.80
N HIS A 110 -11.92 -4.65 -22.66
CA HIS A 110 -11.77 -5.99 -23.24
C HIS A 110 -11.47 -5.89 -24.73
N ALA A 111 -10.56 -6.74 -25.23
CA ALA A 111 -10.22 -6.77 -26.64
C ALA A 111 -10.98 -7.88 -27.37
N VAL A 112 -11.34 -7.60 -28.63
CA VAL A 112 -11.45 -8.64 -29.65
C VAL A 112 -10.18 -8.57 -30.48
N PHE A 113 -9.30 -9.53 -30.28
CA PHE A 113 -7.99 -9.56 -30.92
C PHE A 113 -8.07 -10.30 -32.25
N TYR A 114 -8.07 -9.53 -33.33
CA TYR A 114 -8.05 -10.02 -34.68
C TYR A 114 -6.63 -10.37 -35.12
N ASP A 115 -6.44 -11.56 -35.69
CA ASP A 115 -5.23 -11.80 -36.49
C ASP A 115 -5.22 -10.92 -37.75
N GLN A 116 -6.33 -10.91 -38.48
CA GLN A 116 -6.57 -10.04 -39.64
C GLN A 116 -8.03 -9.57 -39.67
N THR A 117 -8.24 -8.25 -39.74
CA THR A 117 -9.55 -7.65 -40.06
C THR A 117 -9.77 -7.60 -41.57
N HIS A 118 -11.00 -7.31 -42.00
CA HIS A 118 -11.32 -7.26 -43.43
C HIS A 118 -10.68 -6.08 -44.17
N ASP A 119 -10.13 -5.11 -43.45
CA ASP A 119 -9.42 -3.96 -44.02
C ASP A 119 -7.89 -4.15 -44.03
N ASN A 120 -7.39 -5.23 -43.45
CA ASN A 120 -5.96 -5.48 -43.33
C ASN A 120 -5.42 -6.27 -44.52
N GLN A 121 -4.24 -5.86 -45.01
CA GLN A 121 -3.48 -6.63 -45.98
C GLN A 121 -3.08 -8.01 -45.39
N PRO A 122 -3.10 -9.08 -46.18
CA PRO A 122 -2.77 -10.40 -45.69
C PRO A 122 -1.29 -10.56 -45.34
N PRO A 123 -0.93 -11.46 -44.40
CA PRO A 123 0.45 -11.71 -43.99
C PRO A 123 1.42 -11.95 -45.16
N VAL A 124 1.00 -12.57 -46.26
CA VAL A 124 1.89 -12.76 -47.43
C VAL A 124 2.33 -11.45 -48.10
N LYS A 125 1.60 -10.35 -47.89
CA LYS A 125 1.92 -9.02 -48.42
C LYS A 125 2.70 -8.16 -47.43
N THR A 126 2.45 -8.34 -46.13
CA THR A 126 3.04 -7.50 -45.06
C THR A 126 4.20 -8.17 -44.33
N ARG A 127 4.26 -9.50 -44.38
CA ARG A 127 5.19 -10.40 -43.69
C ARG A 127 5.59 -11.53 -44.64
N THR A 128 5.25 -12.78 -44.31
CA THR A 128 5.44 -13.96 -45.15
C THR A 128 4.25 -14.92 -45.02
N ALA A 129 4.11 -15.87 -45.96
CA ALA A 129 3.09 -16.92 -45.89
C ALA A 129 3.27 -17.88 -44.70
N TYR A 130 4.46 -17.91 -44.07
CA TYR A 130 4.72 -18.73 -42.89
C TYR A 130 4.15 -18.14 -41.60
N ASP A 131 3.77 -16.85 -41.59
CA ASP A 131 3.38 -16.17 -40.34
C ASP A 131 1.89 -16.34 -39.96
N TYR A 132 1.06 -16.90 -40.85
CA TYR A 132 -0.37 -17.08 -40.60
C TYR A 132 -0.63 -17.92 -39.33
N VAL A 133 0.05 -19.07 -39.22
CA VAL A 133 -0.12 -20.04 -38.13
C VAL A 133 0.42 -19.50 -36.79
N PRO A 134 1.67 -18.99 -36.70
CA PRO A 134 2.17 -18.35 -35.47
C PRO A 134 1.26 -17.23 -34.96
N THR A 135 0.81 -16.34 -35.86
CA THR A 135 -0.03 -15.22 -35.46
C THR A 135 -1.40 -15.67 -34.96
N ALA A 136 -2.03 -16.62 -35.63
CA ALA A 136 -3.29 -17.21 -35.18
C ALA A 136 -3.16 -17.92 -33.81
N ALA A 137 -2.06 -18.64 -33.59
CA ALA A 137 -1.81 -19.30 -32.31
C ALA A 137 -1.63 -18.29 -31.17
N MET A 138 -0.83 -17.24 -31.40
CA MET A 138 -0.56 -16.17 -30.44
C MET A 138 -1.82 -15.35 -30.08
N THR A 139 -2.67 -15.02 -31.05
CA THR A 139 -3.93 -14.31 -30.76
C THR A 139 -4.90 -15.22 -29.99
N THR A 140 -4.98 -16.50 -30.35
CA THR A 140 -5.95 -17.44 -29.78
C THR A 140 -5.55 -17.91 -28.37
N ILE A 141 -4.27 -18.03 -28.04
CA ILE A 141 -3.85 -18.40 -26.68
C ILE A 141 -4.15 -17.31 -25.64
N SER A 142 -4.23 -16.05 -26.06
CA SER A 142 -4.52 -14.92 -25.17
C SER A 142 -5.87 -15.07 -24.42
N TYR A 143 -5.98 -14.56 -23.18
CA TYR A 143 -7.23 -14.51 -22.40
C TYR A 143 -8.12 -13.33 -22.86
N CYS A 144 -8.43 -13.26 -24.15
CA CYS A 144 -9.42 -12.33 -24.70
C CYS A 144 -10.16 -12.96 -25.88
N SER A 145 -11.21 -12.30 -26.37
CA SER A 145 -11.92 -12.79 -27.55
C SER A 145 -11.00 -12.74 -28.77
N SER A 146 -10.97 -13.80 -29.59
CA SER A 146 -10.23 -13.81 -30.86
C SER A 146 -11.16 -13.56 -32.05
N GLY A 147 -10.62 -12.96 -33.11
CA GLY A 147 -11.34 -12.72 -34.36
C GLY A 147 -10.47 -13.03 -35.57
N SER A 148 -11.10 -13.41 -36.68
CA SER A 148 -10.42 -13.56 -37.97
C SER A 148 -11.40 -13.28 -39.10
N THR A 149 -10.88 -12.84 -40.24
CA THR A 149 -11.67 -12.61 -41.46
C THR A 149 -11.60 -13.82 -42.36
N ARG A 150 -12.72 -14.19 -42.99
CA ARG A 150 -12.75 -15.26 -43.99
C ARG A 150 -11.78 -14.97 -45.12
N GLY A 151 -10.95 -15.94 -45.47
CA GLY A 151 -9.82 -15.81 -46.39
C GLY A 151 -8.48 -15.88 -45.67
N TYR A 152 -8.39 -15.53 -44.38
CA TYR A 152 -7.15 -15.67 -43.61
C TYR A 152 -6.75 -17.13 -43.47
N ASP A 153 -7.66 -17.96 -42.95
CA ASP A 153 -7.40 -19.38 -42.72
C ASP A 153 -7.26 -20.16 -44.03
N GLU A 154 -7.89 -19.69 -45.10
CA GLU A 154 -7.76 -20.21 -46.45
C GLU A 154 -6.48 -19.74 -47.18
N PHE A 155 -5.64 -18.90 -46.56
CA PHE A 155 -4.44 -18.30 -47.18
C PHE A 155 -4.70 -17.49 -48.47
N VAL A 156 -5.80 -16.73 -48.52
CA VAL A 156 -6.09 -15.82 -49.64
C VAL A 156 -4.97 -14.76 -49.74
N PRO A 157 -4.26 -14.66 -50.87
CA PRO A 157 -2.99 -13.92 -50.91
C PRO A 157 -3.13 -12.42 -51.17
N PHE A 158 -4.35 -11.90 -51.22
CA PHE A 158 -4.65 -10.50 -51.46
C PHE A 158 -5.78 -10.03 -50.54
N LEU A 159 -5.84 -8.72 -50.31
CA LEU A 159 -6.97 -8.08 -49.65
C LEU A 159 -8.22 -8.26 -50.53
N VAL A 160 -9.27 -8.84 -49.97
CA VAL A 160 -10.58 -8.96 -50.63
C VAL A 160 -11.22 -7.57 -50.67
N ASP A 161 -11.20 -6.93 -51.83
CA ASP A 161 -11.69 -5.56 -52.01
C ASP A 161 -13.22 -5.51 -51.86
N VAL A 162 -13.69 -4.76 -50.87
CA VAL A 162 -15.13 -4.68 -50.52
C VAL A 162 -16.01 -4.00 -51.58
N VAL A 163 -15.41 -3.37 -52.59
CA VAL A 163 -16.11 -2.65 -53.68
C VAL A 163 -16.03 -3.42 -55.00
N HIS A 164 -14.87 -3.98 -55.30
CA HIS A 164 -14.54 -4.48 -56.64
C HIS A 164 -14.48 -6.01 -56.75
N GLU A 165 -14.37 -6.74 -55.63
CA GLU A 165 -14.33 -8.20 -55.66
C GLU A 165 -15.75 -8.79 -55.83
N ASP A 166 -15.95 -9.55 -56.89
CA ASP A 166 -17.23 -10.20 -57.21
C ASP A 166 -17.16 -11.74 -57.16
N ARG A 167 -15.96 -12.32 -57.02
CA ARG A 167 -15.78 -13.76 -56.88
C ARG A 167 -16.33 -14.24 -55.54
N VAL A 168 -16.92 -15.44 -55.55
CA VAL A 168 -17.49 -16.03 -54.33
C VAL A 168 -16.45 -16.84 -53.57
N TYR A 169 -16.50 -16.85 -52.24
CA TYR A 169 -15.69 -17.79 -51.47
C TYR A 169 -16.04 -19.24 -51.81
N SER A 170 -15.02 -20.09 -51.85
CA SER A 170 -15.18 -21.54 -51.99
C SER A 170 -16.18 -22.10 -50.96
N LYS A 171 -17.04 -23.03 -51.36
CA LYS A 171 -18.01 -23.65 -50.45
C LYS A 171 -17.30 -24.57 -49.46
N TRP A 172 -17.85 -24.71 -48.26
CA TRP A 172 -17.31 -25.62 -47.24
C TRP A 172 -17.22 -27.07 -47.72
N SER A 173 -18.17 -27.53 -48.54
CA SER A 173 -18.13 -28.86 -49.18
C SER A 173 -16.89 -29.06 -50.05
N ASP A 174 -16.51 -28.01 -50.77
CA ASP A 174 -15.43 -28.07 -51.75
C ASP A 174 -14.09 -28.03 -51.00
N ILE A 175 -13.99 -27.15 -49.98
CA ILE A 175 -12.86 -27.09 -49.05
C ILE A 175 -12.66 -28.45 -48.35
N SER A 176 -13.72 -29.11 -47.89
CA SER A 176 -13.58 -30.42 -47.22
C SER A 176 -13.07 -31.53 -48.13
N ASN A 177 -13.39 -31.47 -49.43
CA ASN A 177 -13.01 -32.49 -50.41
C ASN A 177 -11.64 -32.24 -51.05
N SER A 178 -11.12 -31.02 -50.95
CA SER A 178 -9.85 -30.58 -51.54
C SER A 178 -8.85 -30.14 -50.46
N PRO A 179 -7.92 -31.00 -50.01
CA PRO A 179 -6.89 -30.65 -49.03
C PRO A 179 -6.09 -29.38 -49.38
N GLU A 180 -5.83 -29.14 -50.67
CA GLU A 180 -5.15 -27.97 -51.22
C GLU A 180 -5.91 -26.65 -51.01
N LYS A 181 -7.24 -26.70 -50.76
CA LYS A 181 -8.07 -25.53 -50.47
C LYS A 181 -8.31 -25.30 -48.97
N GLN A 182 -7.73 -26.13 -48.08
CA GLN A 182 -7.98 -26.09 -46.64
C GLN A 182 -7.11 -25.10 -45.87
N GLY A 183 -5.99 -24.63 -46.45
CA GLY A 183 -5.04 -23.73 -45.77
C GLY A 183 -4.72 -24.20 -44.36
N MET A 184 -5.01 -23.35 -43.35
CA MET A 184 -4.85 -23.63 -41.92
C MET A 184 -6.17 -23.84 -41.16
N ILE A 185 -7.31 -24.06 -41.81
CA ILE A 185 -8.64 -24.20 -41.16
C ILE A 185 -8.64 -25.28 -40.07
N ARG A 186 -7.94 -26.41 -40.29
CA ARG A 186 -7.82 -27.47 -39.28
C ARG A 186 -7.03 -26.99 -38.04
N ALA A 187 -5.95 -26.26 -38.25
CA ALA A 187 -5.17 -25.66 -37.17
C ALA A 187 -5.99 -24.60 -36.42
N ARG A 188 -6.79 -23.79 -37.13
CA ARG A 188 -7.72 -22.83 -36.51
C ARG A 188 -8.71 -23.52 -35.58
N LYS A 189 -9.32 -24.62 -36.02
CA LYS A 189 -10.24 -25.40 -35.18
C LYS A 189 -9.53 -25.86 -33.89
N LEU A 190 -8.34 -26.41 -34.02
CA LEU A 190 -7.52 -26.86 -32.89
C LEU A 190 -7.21 -25.72 -31.90
N PHE A 191 -6.80 -24.55 -32.41
CA PHE A 191 -6.54 -23.39 -31.56
C PHE A 191 -7.81 -22.90 -30.85
N ASN A 192 -8.94 -22.85 -31.56
CA ASN A 192 -10.22 -22.41 -30.98
C ASN A 192 -10.74 -23.39 -29.92
N ASP A 193 -10.60 -24.70 -30.15
CA ASP A 193 -10.98 -25.72 -29.17
C ASP A 193 -10.12 -25.60 -27.90
N LEU A 194 -8.81 -25.38 -28.05
CA LEU A 194 -7.91 -25.11 -26.93
C LEU A 194 -8.33 -23.83 -26.19
N HIS A 195 -8.54 -22.72 -26.89
CA HIS A 195 -8.96 -21.45 -26.28
C HIS A 195 -10.28 -21.59 -25.52
N ALA A 196 -11.27 -22.26 -26.10
CA ALA A 196 -12.55 -22.51 -25.45
C ALA A 196 -12.37 -23.34 -24.17
N ASN A 197 -11.58 -24.41 -24.23
CA ASN A 197 -11.29 -25.25 -23.07
C ASN A 197 -10.59 -24.47 -21.95
N LEU A 198 -9.53 -23.73 -22.27
CA LEU A 198 -8.77 -22.93 -21.30
C LEU A 198 -9.63 -21.82 -20.68
N SER A 199 -10.52 -21.20 -21.47
CA SER A 199 -11.44 -20.18 -20.98
C SER A 199 -12.49 -20.74 -20.03
N LEU A 200 -13.10 -21.89 -20.38
CA LEU A 200 -14.12 -22.55 -19.56
C LEU A 200 -13.56 -23.14 -18.26
N THR A 201 -12.29 -23.53 -18.26
CA THR A 201 -11.60 -24.11 -17.09
C THR A 201 -10.88 -23.09 -16.23
N GLY A 202 -10.90 -21.80 -16.61
CA GLY A 202 -10.43 -20.70 -15.75
C GLY A 202 -8.94 -20.36 -15.87
N TYR A 203 -8.29 -20.67 -16.99
CA TYR A 203 -6.92 -20.19 -17.27
C TYR A 203 -6.98 -18.70 -17.64
N SER A 204 -6.89 -17.83 -16.63
CA SER A 204 -7.07 -16.37 -16.78
C SER A 204 -5.78 -15.57 -16.71
N GLU A 205 -4.68 -16.18 -16.27
CA GLU A 205 -3.39 -15.50 -16.16
C GLU A 205 -2.51 -15.75 -17.39
N ILE A 206 -1.70 -14.78 -17.77
CA ILE A 206 -0.81 -14.82 -18.93
C ILE A 206 0.62 -14.38 -18.59
N PHE A 207 1.58 -15.06 -19.20
CA PHE A 207 2.98 -14.67 -19.23
C PHE A 207 3.48 -14.77 -20.67
N VAL A 208 4.15 -13.72 -21.13
CA VAL A 208 4.70 -13.65 -22.49
C VAL A 208 6.20 -13.45 -22.37
N ASP A 209 6.96 -14.34 -23.00
CA ASP A 209 8.41 -14.32 -23.01
C ASP A 209 8.92 -14.24 -24.45
N GLN A 210 9.79 -13.27 -24.69
CA GLN A 210 10.48 -13.10 -25.97
C GLN A 210 11.76 -13.93 -25.94
N ILE A 211 11.73 -15.14 -26.49
CA ILE A 211 12.85 -16.08 -26.43
C ILE A 211 14.04 -15.61 -27.28
N ASN A 212 13.75 -15.06 -28.47
CA ASN A 212 14.71 -14.37 -29.34
C ASN A 212 13.97 -13.41 -30.29
N GLU A 213 14.59 -12.92 -31.37
CA GLU A 213 13.96 -11.97 -32.30
C GLU A 213 12.63 -12.46 -32.91
N ASP A 214 12.47 -13.76 -33.20
CA ASP A 214 11.32 -14.30 -33.95
C ASP A 214 10.49 -15.35 -33.17
N VAL A 215 10.93 -15.76 -31.98
CA VAL A 215 10.27 -16.78 -31.17
C VAL A 215 9.66 -16.16 -29.93
N VAL A 216 8.34 -16.34 -29.80
CA VAL A 216 7.56 -15.89 -28.64
C VAL A 216 6.95 -17.10 -27.94
N ALA A 217 7.13 -17.15 -26.63
CA ALA A 217 6.51 -18.13 -25.76
C ALA A 217 5.37 -17.45 -24.99
N VAL A 218 4.17 -18.01 -25.07
CA VAL A 218 2.99 -17.50 -24.35
C VAL A 218 2.46 -18.60 -23.44
N THR A 219 2.53 -18.35 -22.14
CA THR A 219 1.99 -19.23 -21.11
C THR A 219 0.66 -18.70 -20.63
N ARG A 220 -0.38 -19.53 -20.68
CA ARG A 220 -1.67 -19.28 -20.02
C ARG A 220 -1.76 -20.16 -18.79
N HIS A 221 -2.02 -19.58 -17.62
CA HIS A 221 -1.95 -20.24 -16.31
C HIS A 221 -3.32 -20.22 -15.62
N ASN A 222 -3.67 -21.32 -14.98
CA ASN A 222 -4.83 -21.41 -14.11
C ASN A 222 -4.45 -20.98 -12.69
N PRO A 223 -4.99 -19.86 -12.19
CA PRO A 223 -4.61 -19.35 -10.88
C PRO A 223 -5.04 -20.27 -9.73
N LEU A 224 -6.00 -21.18 -9.92
CA LEU A 224 -6.49 -22.08 -8.87
C LEU A 224 -5.78 -23.43 -8.88
N THR A 225 -5.66 -24.05 -10.06
CA THR A 225 -5.04 -25.39 -10.17
C THR A 225 -3.54 -25.33 -10.36
N HIS A 226 -2.99 -24.16 -10.74
CA HIS A 226 -1.60 -23.95 -11.15
C HIS A 226 -1.16 -24.76 -12.37
N GLU A 227 -2.09 -25.40 -13.08
CA GLU A 227 -1.81 -25.96 -14.40
C GLU A 227 -1.58 -24.81 -15.39
N SER A 228 -0.71 -25.05 -16.38
CA SER A 228 -0.41 -24.08 -17.43
C SER A 228 -0.41 -24.73 -18.80
N VAL A 229 -0.69 -23.92 -19.82
CA VAL A 229 -0.44 -24.26 -21.22
C VAL A 229 0.55 -23.27 -21.79
N LEU A 230 1.66 -23.79 -22.32
CA LEU A 230 2.72 -23.01 -22.96
C LEU A 230 2.62 -23.20 -24.48
N VAL A 231 2.40 -22.12 -25.22
CA VAL A 231 2.44 -22.10 -26.68
C VAL A 231 3.68 -21.35 -27.14
N ILE A 232 4.56 -22.02 -27.89
CA ILE A 232 5.77 -21.42 -28.45
C ILE A 232 5.55 -21.26 -29.95
N SER A 233 5.71 -20.03 -30.44
CA SER A 233 5.46 -19.65 -31.83
C SER A 233 6.73 -19.10 -32.47
N HIS A 234 7.21 -19.73 -33.55
CA HIS A 234 8.27 -19.18 -34.39
C HIS A 234 7.65 -18.36 -35.51
N THR A 235 7.53 -17.06 -35.26
CA THR A 235 6.98 -16.07 -36.20
C THR A 235 7.89 -15.87 -37.43
N CYS A 236 7.35 -15.26 -38.49
CA CYS A 236 8.08 -15.04 -39.74
C CYS A 236 7.75 -13.68 -40.37
N PHE A 237 8.19 -12.60 -39.73
CA PHE A 237 7.91 -11.23 -40.16
C PHE A 237 8.73 -10.78 -41.38
N LYS A 238 9.95 -11.32 -41.57
CA LYS A 238 10.88 -10.88 -42.61
C LYS A 238 11.35 -12.04 -43.49
N THR A 239 12.19 -12.92 -42.93
CA THR A 239 12.88 -13.96 -43.69
C THR A 239 12.70 -15.30 -42.99
N PHE A 240 12.39 -16.34 -43.77
CA PHE A 240 12.25 -17.69 -43.27
C PHE A 240 13.59 -18.23 -42.71
N LYS A 241 13.53 -18.88 -41.56
CA LYS A 241 14.66 -19.53 -40.88
C LYS A 241 14.34 -20.99 -40.61
N TRP A 242 15.24 -21.90 -41.00
CA TRP A 242 15.11 -23.34 -40.73
C TRP A 242 15.31 -23.69 -39.25
N HIS A 243 16.07 -22.88 -38.53
CA HIS A 243 16.39 -23.08 -37.12
C HIS A 243 16.09 -21.82 -36.32
N ALA A 244 15.45 -22.00 -35.17
CA ALA A 244 15.14 -20.90 -34.27
C ALA A 244 16.38 -20.25 -33.63
N ASN A 245 17.49 -20.99 -33.41
CA ASN A 245 18.70 -20.48 -32.72
C ASN A 245 18.38 -19.79 -31.37
N CYS A 246 17.59 -20.45 -30.53
CA CYS A 246 17.15 -19.95 -29.23
C CYS A 246 17.84 -20.68 -28.05
N LYS A 247 17.81 -20.05 -26.87
CA LYS A 247 18.21 -20.69 -25.61
C LYS A 247 17.19 -21.77 -25.24
N ASN A 248 17.61 -22.74 -24.42
CA ASN A 248 16.69 -23.72 -23.84
C ASN A 248 15.73 -23.01 -22.89
N ILE A 249 14.50 -23.51 -22.80
CA ILE A 249 13.48 -22.97 -21.90
C ILE A 249 13.40 -23.88 -20.68
N GLU A 250 13.60 -23.33 -19.49
CA GLU A 250 13.47 -24.04 -18.23
C GLU A 250 12.02 -23.99 -17.74
N ILE A 251 11.45 -25.14 -17.43
CA ILE A 251 10.10 -25.24 -16.87
C ILE A 251 10.21 -25.63 -15.39
N ALA A 252 9.58 -24.84 -14.51
CA ALA A 252 9.61 -25.08 -13.07
C ALA A 252 8.89 -26.38 -12.67
N ASP A 253 7.81 -26.70 -13.38
CA ASP A 253 6.90 -27.83 -13.13
C ASP A 253 7.04 -28.93 -14.19
N GLU A 254 6.11 -29.89 -14.24
CA GLU A 254 6.24 -31.07 -15.11
C GLU A 254 5.48 -30.89 -16.43
N ILE A 255 6.18 -31.09 -17.55
CA ILE A 255 5.55 -31.20 -18.87
C ILE A 255 4.90 -32.58 -18.97
N THR A 256 3.58 -32.63 -19.11
CA THR A 256 2.81 -33.88 -19.11
C THR A 256 2.31 -34.29 -20.49
N ASP A 257 2.16 -33.34 -21.41
CA ASP A 257 1.68 -33.60 -22.77
C ASP A 257 2.20 -32.55 -23.76
N ILE A 258 2.40 -32.97 -25.02
CA ILE A 258 2.53 -32.04 -26.15
C ILE A 258 1.15 -32.03 -26.83
N ILE A 259 0.38 -30.98 -26.55
CA ILE A 259 -1.00 -30.85 -27.00
C ILE A 259 -1.03 -30.89 -28.53
N PHE A 260 -0.15 -30.11 -29.17
CA PHE A 260 0.02 -30.15 -30.60
C PHE A 260 1.37 -29.63 -31.10
N GLU A 261 1.71 -30.05 -32.31
CA GLU A 261 2.75 -29.50 -33.17
C GLU A 261 2.11 -29.09 -34.50
N VAL A 262 2.20 -27.83 -34.87
CA VAL A 262 1.68 -27.31 -36.14
C VAL A 262 2.80 -26.67 -36.93
N LYS A 263 3.00 -27.10 -38.17
CA LYS A 263 4.05 -26.59 -39.05
C LYS A 263 3.45 -26.16 -40.38
N THR A 264 3.74 -24.93 -40.77
CA THR A 264 3.46 -24.47 -42.14
C THR A 264 4.46 -25.12 -43.09
N ILE A 265 3.96 -25.79 -44.13
CA ILE A 265 4.77 -26.46 -45.14
C ILE A 265 4.44 -25.97 -46.55
N GLU A 266 5.45 -26.00 -47.40
CA GLU A 266 5.34 -25.72 -48.82
C GLU A 266 5.31 -27.05 -49.59
N ILE A 267 4.31 -27.23 -50.45
CA ILE A 267 4.15 -28.41 -51.30
C ILE A 267 4.89 -28.15 -52.62
N PRO A 268 5.85 -29.02 -53.03
CA PRO A 268 6.54 -28.87 -54.30
C PRO A 268 5.56 -28.81 -55.48
N GLU A 269 5.79 -27.88 -56.42
CA GLU A 269 5.00 -27.76 -57.65
C GLU A 269 4.97 -29.11 -58.40
N LYS A 270 3.77 -29.54 -58.80
CA LYS A 270 3.64 -30.48 -59.92
C LYS A 270 3.75 -29.66 -61.20
N GLU A 271 4.52 -30.11 -62.19
CA GLU A 271 4.81 -29.45 -63.48
C GLU A 271 3.58 -29.07 -64.37
N ASN A 272 2.35 -29.10 -63.85
CA ASN A 272 1.13 -28.63 -64.53
C ASN A 272 0.07 -28.17 -63.51
N SER A 273 0.36 -27.18 -62.67
CA SER A 273 -0.71 -26.48 -61.93
C SER A 273 -1.26 -25.34 -62.78
N GLU A 274 -2.47 -25.54 -63.32
CA GLU A 274 -3.22 -24.48 -64.00
C GLU A 274 -3.35 -23.26 -63.10
N ASP A 275 -3.20 -22.07 -63.69
CA ASP A 275 -3.34 -20.78 -63.04
C ASP A 275 -4.77 -20.66 -62.45
N HIS A 276 -4.93 -20.86 -61.15
CA HIS A 276 -6.23 -20.83 -60.45
C HIS A 276 -6.91 -19.45 -60.51
N THR A 277 -6.28 -18.45 -61.14
CA THR A 277 -6.89 -17.15 -61.46
C THR A 277 -8.07 -17.24 -62.43
N ALA A 278 -8.28 -18.40 -63.09
CA ALA A 278 -9.42 -18.65 -63.99
C ALA A 278 -10.72 -19.12 -63.29
N GLU A 279 -10.73 -19.33 -61.96
CA GLU A 279 -11.93 -19.75 -61.24
C GLU A 279 -12.80 -18.54 -60.81
N ASN A 280 -14.12 -18.63 -60.95
CA ASN A 280 -15.10 -17.67 -60.39
C ASN A 280 -15.15 -17.68 -58.85
N THR A 281 -14.17 -18.29 -58.18
CA THR A 281 -14.11 -18.50 -56.75
C THR A 281 -12.80 -18.00 -56.15
N LEU A 282 -12.87 -17.43 -54.95
CA LEU A 282 -11.69 -17.07 -54.17
C LEU A 282 -10.98 -18.34 -53.68
N SER A 283 -9.70 -18.45 -54.04
CA SER A 283 -8.81 -19.54 -53.66
C SER A 283 -7.57 -19.02 -52.91
N GLY A 284 -7.06 -19.85 -52.01
CA GLY A 284 -5.83 -19.62 -51.27
C GLY A 284 -4.55 -19.82 -52.08
N LEU A 285 -3.42 -19.70 -51.39
CA LEU A 285 -2.12 -20.15 -51.89
C LEU A 285 -2.10 -21.68 -52.04
N PRO A 286 -2.03 -22.24 -53.27
CA PRO A 286 -2.15 -23.68 -53.49
C PRO A 286 -0.92 -24.48 -53.01
N HIS A 287 0.23 -23.81 -52.86
CA HIS A 287 1.48 -24.43 -52.44
C HIS A 287 1.69 -24.43 -50.92
N PHE A 288 0.81 -23.81 -50.14
CA PHE A 288 0.96 -23.73 -48.69
C PHE A 288 -0.12 -24.56 -47.98
N THR A 289 0.31 -25.40 -47.03
CA THR A 289 -0.60 -26.13 -46.15
C THR A 289 0.02 -26.27 -44.76
N VAL A 290 -0.67 -26.96 -43.85
CA VAL A 290 -0.21 -27.18 -42.48
C VAL A 290 -0.13 -28.67 -42.17
N GLU A 291 0.99 -29.09 -41.59
CA GLU A 291 1.12 -30.38 -40.90
C GLU A 291 0.70 -30.19 -39.45
N ILE A 292 -0.13 -31.12 -38.95
CA ILE A 292 -0.66 -31.07 -37.58
C ILE A 292 -0.43 -32.44 -36.94
N TYR A 293 0.16 -32.44 -35.75
CA TYR A 293 0.27 -33.60 -34.88
C TYR A 293 -0.34 -33.23 -33.53
N GLU A 294 -1.29 -34.03 -33.03
CA GLU A 294 -1.98 -33.81 -31.75
C GLU A 294 -1.57 -34.87 -30.73
N HIS A 295 -1.49 -34.49 -29.45
CA HIS A 295 -1.13 -35.37 -28.33
C HIS A 295 0.14 -36.20 -28.60
N VAL A 296 1.21 -35.50 -28.95
CA VAL A 296 2.50 -36.12 -29.29
C VAL A 296 3.17 -36.59 -28.00
N LYS A 297 3.64 -37.84 -27.99
CA LYS A 297 4.43 -38.33 -26.85
C LYS A 297 5.72 -37.53 -26.70
N LEU A 298 6.10 -37.21 -25.46
CA LEU A 298 7.24 -36.34 -25.15
C LEU A 298 8.56 -36.79 -25.80
N ASP A 299 8.77 -38.10 -25.92
CA ASP A 299 9.96 -38.73 -26.53
C ASP A 299 9.92 -38.78 -28.06
N LYS A 300 8.78 -38.45 -28.67
CA LYS A 300 8.52 -38.55 -30.11
C LYS A 300 8.33 -37.20 -30.81
N SER A 301 8.53 -36.09 -30.09
CA SER A 301 8.45 -34.76 -30.68
C SER A 301 9.40 -34.63 -31.87
N GLY A 302 8.86 -34.16 -33.00
CA GLY A 302 9.65 -33.84 -34.19
C GLY A 302 10.37 -32.50 -34.05
N ILE A 303 9.89 -31.64 -33.15
CA ILE A 303 10.34 -30.25 -33.00
C ILE A 303 11.34 -30.09 -31.86
N VAL A 304 11.14 -30.77 -30.72
CA VAL A 304 11.94 -30.57 -29.50
C VAL A 304 12.49 -31.88 -28.91
N ASP A 305 13.46 -31.74 -28.02
CA ASP A 305 13.86 -32.72 -27.00
C ASP A 305 13.51 -32.15 -25.63
N ILE A 306 12.89 -32.96 -24.77
CA ILE A 306 12.67 -32.57 -23.37
C ILE A 306 13.68 -33.36 -22.51
N LYS A 307 14.58 -32.65 -21.83
CA LYS A 307 15.61 -33.24 -20.95
C LYS A 307 15.68 -32.45 -19.65
N ASP A 308 15.60 -33.13 -18.51
CA ASP A 308 15.72 -32.52 -17.18
C ASP A 308 14.80 -31.30 -16.94
N GLY A 309 13.59 -31.30 -17.51
CA GLY A 309 12.64 -30.18 -17.41
C GLY A 309 12.98 -28.97 -18.30
N GLN A 310 13.95 -29.13 -19.21
CA GLN A 310 14.29 -28.14 -20.23
C GLN A 310 13.77 -28.54 -21.60
N ILE A 311 13.26 -27.56 -22.34
CA ILE A 311 12.84 -27.70 -23.73
C ILE A 311 14.03 -27.31 -24.61
N HIS A 312 14.54 -28.27 -25.38
CA HIS A 312 15.60 -28.10 -26.37
C HIS A 312 15.03 -28.16 -27.78
N PHE A 313 15.30 -27.15 -28.61
CA PHE A 313 14.78 -27.12 -29.98
C PHE A 313 15.67 -27.93 -30.94
N LYS A 314 15.05 -28.82 -31.74
CA LYS A 314 15.72 -29.57 -32.82
C LYS A 314 15.41 -28.99 -34.20
N ASN A 315 14.13 -29.03 -34.57
CA ASN A 315 13.63 -28.71 -35.90
C ASN A 315 12.43 -27.78 -35.78
N PHE A 316 12.71 -26.54 -35.40
CA PHE A 316 11.70 -25.51 -35.19
C PHE A 316 11.88 -24.38 -36.22
N PRO A 317 11.45 -24.59 -37.48
CA PRO A 317 11.55 -23.58 -38.53
C PRO A 317 10.51 -22.48 -38.35
N SER A 318 10.65 -21.37 -39.07
CA SER A 318 9.66 -20.30 -39.09
C SER A 318 8.30 -20.82 -39.58
N GLY A 319 7.22 -20.32 -39.01
CA GLY A 319 5.87 -20.81 -39.27
C GLY A 319 5.48 -22.08 -38.50
N CYS A 320 6.24 -22.41 -37.47
CA CYS A 320 6.01 -23.56 -36.60
C CYS A 320 5.50 -23.11 -35.21
N VAL A 321 4.57 -23.88 -34.65
CA VAL A 321 3.98 -23.68 -33.33
C VAL A 321 3.93 -25.00 -32.58
N ILE A 322 4.31 -25.00 -31.31
CA ILE A 322 4.20 -26.15 -30.42
C ILE A 322 3.51 -25.74 -29.11
N ALA A 323 2.62 -26.59 -28.61
CA ALA A 323 1.89 -26.36 -27.37
C ALA A 323 2.13 -27.49 -26.36
N PHE A 324 2.40 -27.13 -25.10
CA PHE A 324 2.65 -28.05 -24.00
C PHE A 324 1.60 -27.89 -22.91
N LYS A 325 1.18 -29.01 -22.31
CA LYS A 325 0.51 -29.02 -21.01
C LYS A 325 1.55 -29.14 -19.91
N ILE A 326 1.51 -28.23 -18.94
CA ILE A 326 2.38 -28.21 -17.77
C ILE A 326 1.50 -28.39 -16.53
N THR A 327 1.80 -29.41 -15.74
CA THR A 327 1.09 -29.73 -14.50
C THR A 327 2.02 -29.42 -13.33
N PRO A 328 1.53 -28.73 -12.29
CA PRO A 328 2.34 -28.41 -11.13
C PRO A 328 2.81 -29.69 -10.42
N LYS A 329 4.06 -29.68 -9.96
CA LYS A 329 4.60 -30.78 -9.14
C LYS A 329 3.74 -30.98 -7.90
N LYS A 330 3.69 -32.22 -7.40
CA LYS A 330 2.97 -32.54 -6.15
C LYS A 330 3.40 -31.62 -4.99
N SER A 331 4.70 -31.31 -4.89
CA SER A 331 5.22 -30.36 -3.89
C SER A 331 4.66 -28.95 -4.04
N THR A 332 4.50 -28.46 -5.28
CA THR A 332 3.92 -27.13 -5.58
C THR A 332 2.45 -27.08 -5.14
N VAL A 333 1.68 -28.10 -5.48
CA VAL A 333 0.25 -28.18 -5.09
C VAL A 333 0.11 -28.28 -3.57
N GLU A 334 0.93 -29.11 -2.91
CA GLU A 334 0.92 -29.25 -1.45
C GLU A 334 1.31 -27.96 -0.74
N SER A 335 2.32 -27.23 -1.22
CA SER A 335 2.74 -25.97 -0.60
C SER A 335 1.71 -24.86 -0.76
N CYS A 336 1.12 -24.71 -1.95
CA CYS A 336 0.05 -23.74 -2.21
C CYS A 336 -1.21 -24.05 -1.37
N ASN A 337 -1.70 -25.30 -1.40
CA ASN A 337 -2.85 -25.72 -0.61
C ASN A 337 -2.63 -25.56 0.89
N LYS A 338 -1.41 -25.75 1.38
CA LYS A 338 -1.07 -25.53 2.79
C LYS A 338 -1.30 -24.07 3.18
N ILE A 339 -0.97 -23.11 2.31
CA ILE A 339 -1.19 -21.69 2.56
C ILE A 339 -2.67 -21.35 2.46
N GLU A 340 -3.37 -21.83 1.44
CA GLU A 340 -4.81 -21.57 1.28
C GLU A 340 -5.62 -22.10 2.46
N ASN A 341 -5.32 -23.32 2.93
CA ASN A 341 -5.95 -23.88 4.13
C ASN A 341 -5.58 -23.10 5.40
N LEU A 342 -4.37 -22.55 5.47
CA LEU A 342 -3.88 -21.77 6.61
C LEU A 342 -4.64 -20.44 6.74
N VAL A 343 -4.92 -19.76 5.63
CA VAL A 343 -5.66 -18.49 5.63
C VAL A 343 -7.18 -18.65 5.59
N SER A 344 -7.68 -19.80 5.12
CA SER A 344 -9.12 -20.09 5.13
C SER A 344 -9.62 -20.55 6.51
N ASN A 345 -8.71 -20.94 7.41
CA ASN A 345 -9.05 -21.44 8.72
C ASN A 345 -9.00 -20.33 9.78
N GLU A 346 -10.15 -20.05 10.41
CA GLU A 346 -10.27 -19.12 11.54
C GLU A 346 -9.39 -19.49 12.74
N ASN A 347 -8.95 -20.75 12.87
CA ASN A 347 -8.08 -21.19 13.95
C ASN A 347 -6.78 -20.39 14.03
N LEU A 348 -6.12 -20.11 12.90
CA LEU A 348 -4.89 -19.32 12.90
C LEU A 348 -5.15 -17.89 13.41
N LYS A 349 -6.24 -17.28 12.94
CA LYS A 349 -6.62 -15.93 13.36
C LYS A 349 -7.00 -15.90 14.83
N ASN A 350 -7.69 -16.92 15.33
CA ASN A 350 -8.03 -17.07 16.75
C ASN A 350 -6.79 -17.30 17.62
N GLU A 351 -5.86 -18.15 17.18
CA GLU A 351 -4.57 -18.37 17.85
C GLU A 351 -3.75 -17.07 17.93
N LEU A 352 -3.70 -16.32 16.82
CA LEU A 352 -3.06 -15.01 16.77
C LEU A 352 -3.75 -14.02 17.72
N LYS A 353 -5.09 -13.95 17.71
CA LYS A 353 -5.85 -13.09 18.63
C LYS A 353 -5.55 -13.41 20.09
N GLN A 354 -5.53 -14.68 20.47
CA GLN A 354 -5.19 -15.12 21.83
C GLN A 354 -3.74 -14.76 22.21
N ALA A 355 -2.79 -14.90 21.28
CA ALA A 355 -1.40 -14.50 21.51
C ALA A 355 -1.23 -12.98 21.70
N LEU A 356 -2.09 -12.19 21.06
CA LEU A 356 -2.07 -10.72 21.11
C LEU A 356 -2.89 -10.12 22.27
N GLU A 357 -3.88 -10.85 22.79
CA GLU A 357 -4.88 -10.34 23.73
C GLU A 357 -4.27 -9.78 25.02
N ASN A 358 -3.21 -10.42 25.54
CA ASN A 358 -2.55 -10.01 26.78
C ASN A 358 -1.39 -9.02 26.56
N LEU A 359 -1.14 -8.59 25.32
CA LEU A 359 -0.08 -7.63 25.02
C LEU A 359 -0.53 -6.19 25.30
N THR A 360 0.44 -5.37 25.71
CA THR A 360 0.28 -3.92 25.88
C THR A 360 0.36 -3.20 24.53
N LEU A 361 -0.21 -2.00 24.43
CA LEU A 361 -0.11 -1.18 23.23
C LEU A 361 1.34 -0.83 22.84
N GLN A 362 2.25 -0.82 23.81
CA GLN A 362 3.69 -0.70 23.59
C GLN A 362 4.21 -1.82 22.67
N LYS A 363 3.77 -3.07 22.87
CA LYS A 363 4.16 -4.18 21.97
C LYS A 363 3.55 -4.06 20.58
N PHE A 364 2.35 -3.47 20.46
CA PHE A 364 1.76 -3.17 19.15
C PHE A 364 2.52 -2.07 18.40
N ASN A 365 3.14 -1.10 19.09
CA ASN A 365 4.06 -0.16 18.44
C ASN A 365 5.16 -0.92 17.72
N TYR A 366 5.79 -1.89 18.40
CA TYR A 366 6.80 -2.71 17.77
C TYR A 366 6.23 -3.51 16.61
N ILE A 367 5.16 -4.28 16.80
CA ILE A 367 4.62 -5.14 15.72
C ILE A 367 4.27 -4.31 14.47
N LEU A 368 3.62 -3.17 14.62
CA LEU A 368 3.07 -2.39 13.50
C LEU A 368 4.01 -1.31 12.99
N PHE A 369 4.70 -0.58 13.86
CA PHE A 369 5.37 0.69 13.54
C PHE A 369 6.89 0.59 13.76
N SER A 370 7.43 1.30 14.76
CA SER A 370 8.85 1.59 14.99
C SER A 370 9.58 2.12 13.75
N CYS A 371 9.91 3.42 13.76
CA CYS A 371 10.77 3.96 12.70
C CYS A 371 12.23 3.48 12.86
N GLU A 372 13.06 3.67 11.83
CA GLU A 372 14.47 3.24 11.85
C GLU A 372 15.25 3.81 13.04
N LYS A 373 14.97 5.05 13.46
CA LYS A 373 15.62 5.69 14.60
C LYS A 373 15.31 4.98 15.92
N GLU A 374 14.03 4.70 16.16
CA GLU A 374 13.60 3.95 17.35
C GLU A 374 14.21 2.55 17.38
N GLU A 375 14.16 1.83 16.25
CA GLU A 375 14.70 0.48 16.15
C GLU A 375 16.22 0.45 16.35
N SER A 376 16.93 1.47 15.82
CA SER A 376 18.38 1.58 15.94
C SER A 376 18.81 1.93 17.37
N SER A 377 18.08 2.81 18.05
CA SER A 377 18.32 3.13 19.46
C SER A 377 18.19 1.89 20.35
N GLU A 378 17.18 1.04 20.12
CA GLU A 378 16.94 -0.13 20.97
C GLU A 378 17.81 -1.34 20.60
N PHE A 379 18.00 -1.62 19.30
CA PHE A 379 18.56 -2.89 18.83
C PHE A 379 19.82 -2.73 17.97
N ARG A 380 20.27 -1.50 17.68
CA ARG A 380 21.38 -1.20 16.74
C ARG A 380 21.17 -1.76 15.34
N GLU A 381 19.92 -1.94 14.95
CA GLU A 381 19.50 -2.35 13.61
C GLU A 381 18.52 -1.34 13.01
N GLY A 382 18.36 -1.34 11.68
CA GLY A 382 17.49 -0.40 10.98
C GLY A 382 16.32 -1.06 10.26
N ALA A 383 15.61 -0.26 9.47
CA ALA A 383 14.54 -0.74 8.62
C ALA A 383 15.06 -1.64 7.49
N TYR A 384 14.26 -2.61 7.06
CA TYR A 384 14.57 -3.47 5.93
C TYR A 384 14.74 -2.64 4.65
N ASP A 385 15.82 -2.88 3.92
CA ASP A 385 16.11 -2.26 2.63
C ASP A 385 15.71 -3.20 1.50
N ILE A 386 14.71 -2.79 0.70
CA ILE A 386 14.27 -3.53 -0.48
C ILE A 386 15.19 -3.15 -1.65
N PRO A 387 15.97 -4.09 -2.21
CA PRO A 387 16.87 -3.80 -3.31
C PRO A 387 16.15 -3.14 -4.49
N GLY A 388 16.65 -2.01 -4.97
CA GLY A 388 16.03 -1.24 -6.06
C GLY A 388 14.86 -0.34 -5.66
N PHE A 389 14.49 -0.30 -4.38
CA PHE A 389 13.46 0.60 -3.83
C PHE A 389 13.99 1.48 -2.70
N GLY A 390 14.63 0.87 -1.69
CA GLY A 390 15.12 1.55 -0.50
C GLY A 390 14.50 1.02 0.80
N LYS A 391 14.75 1.73 1.90
CA LYS A 391 14.30 1.34 3.24
C LYS A 391 12.81 1.54 3.46
N LEU A 392 12.20 0.63 4.21
CA LEU A 392 10.84 0.81 4.73
C LEU A 392 10.77 2.00 5.70
N VAL A 393 9.65 2.73 5.67
CA VAL A 393 9.42 3.87 6.59
C VAL A 393 9.23 3.45 8.05
N TYR A 394 8.72 2.24 8.25
CA TYR A 394 8.56 1.56 9.53
C TYR A 394 9.18 0.17 9.44
N CYS A 395 9.79 -0.30 10.53
CA CYS A 395 10.36 -1.64 10.63
C CYS A 395 9.27 -2.70 10.83
N GLY A 396 8.12 -2.31 11.39
CA GLY A 396 6.95 -3.16 11.58
C GLY A 396 6.08 -3.31 10.33
N LEU A 397 4.97 -4.04 10.49
CA LEU A 397 4.10 -4.45 9.38
C LEU A 397 3.50 -3.24 8.62
N GLN A 398 3.32 -2.08 9.28
CA GLN A 398 2.82 -0.86 8.64
C GLN A 398 3.79 -0.28 7.61
N GLY A 399 5.08 -0.65 7.63
CA GLY A 399 6.02 -0.29 6.59
C GLY A 399 5.74 -1.02 5.27
N ILE A 400 5.22 -2.25 5.34
CA ILE A 400 4.99 -3.14 4.20
C ILE A 400 3.57 -2.95 3.63
N ARG A 401 2.57 -2.78 4.49
CA ARG A 401 1.15 -2.75 4.10
C ARG A 401 0.82 -1.71 3.00
N PRO A 402 1.30 -0.45 3.04
CA PRO A 402 1.04 0.53 2.00
C PRO A 402 1.64 0.15 0.65
N LEU A 403 2.82 -0.48 0.63
CA LEU A 403 3.47 -0.95 -0.59
C LEU A 403 2.65 -2.07 -1.24
N ILE A 404 2.27 -3.08 -0.45
CA ILE A 404 1.37 -4.15 -0.92
C ILE A 404 0.07 -3.57 -1.45
N LYS A 405 -0.54 -2.61 -0.75
CA LYS A 405 -1.81 -2.01 -1.19
C LYS A 405 -1.66 -1.33 -2.55
N LYS A 406 -0.57 -0.59 -2.76
CA LYS A 406 -0.29 0.08 -4.03
C LYS A 406 -0.08 -0.93 -5.16
N ILE A 407 0.65 -2.02 -4.89
CA ILE A 407 0.86 -3.10 -5.87
C ILE A 407 -0.47 -3.76 -6.22
N GLN A 408 -1.35 -4.02 -5.24
CA GLN A 408 -2.70 -4.57 -5.43
C GLN A 408 -3.61 -3.73 -6.31
N GLU A 409 -3.44 -2.41 -6.29
CA GLU A 409 -4.31 -1.49 -7.05
C GLU A 409 -4.04 -1.57 -8.55
N THR A 410 -2.84 -1.99 -8.96
CA THR A 410 -2.41 -2.03 -10.37
C THR A 410 -1.81 -3.37 -10.81
N ASP A 411 -1.84 -4.39 -9.95
CA ASP A 411 -1.14 -5.67 -10.11
C ASP A 411 0.31 -5.49 -10.62
N ASP A 412 1.04 -4.53 -10.04
CA ASP A 412 2.43 -4.21 -10.41
C ASP A 412 3.42 -5.26 -9.88
N LEU A 413 3.41 -6.44 -10.50
CA LEU A 413 4.38 -7.50 -10.20
C LEU A 413 5.81 -7.13 -10.62
N GLY A 414 6.01 -6.00 -11.32
CA GLY A 414 7.32 -5.42 -11.62
C GLY A 414 7.94 -4.69 -10.44
N HIS A 415 7.18 -4.39 -9.38
CA HIS A 415 7.66 -3.65 -8.22
C HIS A 415 8.87 -4.36 -7.55
N PRO A 416 9.90 -3.62 -7.08
CA PRO A 416 11.09 -4.22 -6.48
C PRO A 416 10.81 -5.15 -5.28
N LEU A 417 9.73 -4.88 -4.53
CA LEU A 417 9.23 -5.79 -3.48
C LEU A 417 8.90 -7.19 -4.02
N CYS A 418 8.19 -7.27 -5.15
CA CYS A 418 7.88 -8.55 -5.79
C CYS A 418 9.15 -9.22 -6.32
N GLY A 419 10.11 -8.44 -6.84
CA GLY A 419 11.45 -8.94 -7.20
C GLY A 419 12.18 -9.56 -6.01
N ASN A 420 12.19 -8.88 -4.86
CA ASN A 420 12.80 -9.38 -3.62
C ASN A 420 12.14 -10.68 -3.13
N LEU A 421 10.80 -10.75 -3.12
CA LEU A 421 10.04 -11.94 -2.72
C LEU A 421 10.24 -13.12 -3.66
N ARG A 422 10.41 -12.88 -4.97
CA ARG A 422 10.80 -13.93 -5.93
C ARG A 422 12.22 -14.43 -5.62
N GLY A 423 13.14 -13.52 -5.33
CA GLY A 423 14.54 -13.83 -5.06
C GLY A 423 14.75 -14.66 -3.80
N GLY A 424 13.94 -14.49 -2.75
CA GLY A 424 14.12 -15.22 -1.49
C GLY A 424 13.19 -14.78 -0.36
N ASN A 425 13.33 -15.45 0.78
CA ASN A 425 12.47 -15.27 1.95
C ASN A 425 13.01 -14.25 2.96
N TRP A 426 13.98 -13.42 2.56
CA TRP A 426 14.69 -12.51 3.46
C TRP A 426 13.77 -11.54 4.21
N LEU A 427 12.71 -11.03 3.55
CA LEU A 427 11.73 -10.17 4.20
C LEU A 427 10.95 -10.93 5.27
N SER A 428 10.51 -12.16 4.98
CA SER A 428 9.83 -13.04 5.94
C SER A 428 10.70 -13.34 7.15
N GLU A 429 11.97 -13.69 6.91
CA GLU A 429 12.97 -13.93 7.95
C GLU A 429 13.23 -12.68 8.79
N HIS A 430 13.29 -11.50 8.16
CA HIS A 430 13.47 -10.24 8.86
C HIS A 430 12.29 -9.94 9.80
N ILE A 431 11.04 -10.12 9.34
CA ILE A 431 9.83 -9.94 10.17
C ILE A 431 9.90 -10.85 11.41
N VAL A 432 10.18 -12.14 11.20
CA VAL A 432 10.25 -13.13 12.29
C VAL A 432 11.39 -12.82 13.25
N LYS A 433 12.60 -12.56 12.73
CA LYS A 433 13.79 -12.21 13.52
C LYS A 433 13.51 -11.00 14.39
N ARG A 434 12.80 -10.01 13.85
CA ARG A 434 12.40 -8.81 14.57
C ARG A 434 11.47 -9.15 15.73
N LEU A 435 10.37 -9.86 15.48
CA LEU A 435 9.41 -10.24 16.54
C LEU A 435 10.04 -11.09 17.65
N LYS A 436 10.98 -11.98 17.35
CA LYS A 436 11.67 -12.83 18.34
C LYS A 436 12.54 -12.07 19.35
N ARG A 437 12.90 -10.81 19.07
CA ARG A 437 13.79 -10.01 19.94
C ARG A 437 13.11 -9.51 21.19
N LEU A 438 11.81 -9.28 21.12
CA LEU A 438 11.07 -8.68 22.22
C LEU A 438 10.49 -9.75 23.15
N PRO A 439 10.71 -9.61 24.47
CA PRO A 439 10.02 -10.43 25.46
C PRO A 439 8.51 -10.34 25.30
N LYS A 440 7.82 -11.45 25.55
CA LYS A 440 6.35 -11.63 25.44
C LYS A 440 5.82 -11.74 24.01
N LEU A 441 6.64 -11.57 22.98
CA LEU A 441 6.24 -11.77 21.58
C LEU A 441 6.54 -13.18 21.05
N GLU A 442 6.99 -14.11 21.88
CA GLU A 442 7.47 -15.43 21.45
C GLU A 442 6.38 -16.21 20.72
N LYS A 443 5.14 -16.21 21.25
CA LYS A 443 4.00 -16.86 20.60
C LYS A 443 3.63 -16.19 19.28
N VAL A 444 3.61 -14.86 19.23
CA VAL A 444 3.31 -14.11 18.00
C VAL A 444 4.38 -14.41 16.94
N ALA A 445 5.65 -14.41 17.33
CA ALA A 445 6.77 -14.72 16.46
C ALA A 445 6.69 -16.16 15.92
N GLN A 446 6.32 -17.14 16.75
CA GLN A 446 6.11 -18.54 16.33
C GLN A 446 4.98 -18.67 15.30
N ILE A 447 3.88 -17.94 15.49
CA ILE A 447 2.75 -17.94 14.55
C ILE A 447 3.18 -17.36 13.20
N PHE A 448 3.89 -16.22 13.20
CA PHE A 448 4.43 -15.59 11.99
C PHE A 448 5.46 -16.49 11.31
N GLU A 449 6.36 -17.11 12.08
CA GLU A 449 7.38 -18.04 11.57
C GLU A 449 6.74 -19.25 10.89
N LYS A 450 5.82 -19.94 11.58
CA LYS A 450 5.11 -21.10 11.04
C LYS A 450 4.36 -20.74 9.76
N SER A 451 3.72 -19.57 9.72
CA SER A 451 2.94 -19.11 8.57
C SER A 451 3.85 -18.75 7.40
N LEU A 452 4.86 -17.90 7.61
CA LEU A 452 5.73 -17.42 6.53
C LEU A 452 6.73 -18.47 6.04
N ALA A 453 7.12 -19.45 6.87
CA ALA A 453 8.01 -20.54 6.45
C ALA A 453 7.43 -21.39 5.31
N THR A 454 6.10 -21.44 5.18
CA THR A 454 5.40 -22.14 4.08
C THR A 454 5.73 -21.60 2.70
N LEU A 455 6.19 -20.34 2.58
CA LEU A 455 6.56 -19.72 1.31
C LEU A 455 7.84 -20.30 0.69
N SER A 456 8.69 -20.94 1.49
CA SER A 456 9.94 -21.55 1.00
C SER A 456 9.69 -22.59 -0.09
N ASP A 457 8.60 -23.35 0.07
CA ASP A 457 8.23 -24.46 -0.79
C ASP A 457 7.35 -24.00 -1.98
N VAL A 458 7.01 -22.71 -2.06
CA VAL A 458 6.24 -22.13 -3.16
C VAL A 458 7.17 -21.74 -4.31
N PRO A 459 6.83 -22.06 -5.57
CA PRO A 459 7.60 -21.62 -6.74
C PRO A 459 7.83 -20.11 -6.73
N HIS A 460 9.04 -19.70 -7.11
CA HIS A 460 9.48 -18.31 -6.98
C HIS A 460 8.47 -17.30 -7.58
N PHE A 461 7.93 -17.58 -8.77
CA PHE A 461 7.00 -16.70 -9.47
C PHE A 461 5.65 -16.51 -8.75
N LEU A 462 5.24 -17.45 -7.89
CA LEU A 462 4.01 -17.35 -7.09
C LEU A 462 4.24 -16.77 -5.69
N ARG A 463 5.49 -16.65 -5.23
CA ARG A 463 5.79 -16.15 -3.87
C ARG A 463 5.18 -14.78 -3.56
N PRO A 464 5.18 -13.78 -4.47
CA PRO A 464 4.59 -12.49 -4.17
C PRO A 464 3.10 -12.54 -3.79
N CYS A 465 2.27 -13.26 -4.56
CA CYS A 465 0.83 -13.33 -4.29
C CYS A 465 0.52 -14.15 -3.02
N TYR A 466 1.25 -15.25 -2.77
CA TYR A 466 1.09 -16.02 -1.54
C TYR A 466 1.64 -15.33 -0.30
N PHE A 467 2.73 -14.56 -0.43
CA PHE A 467 3.22 -13.70 0.65
C PHE A 467 2.19 -12.67 1.02
N GLU A 468 1.58 -12.00 0.01
CA GLU A 468 0.51 -11.05 0.25
C GLU A 468 -0.66 -11.68 0.99
N LEU A 469 -1.09 -12.87 0.57
CA LEU A 469 -2.21 -13.59 1.18
C LEU A 469 -1.97 -13.86 2.67
N ILE A 470 -0.79 -14.40 3.02
CA ILE A 470 -0.40 -14.66 4.42
C ILE A 470 -0.26 -13.33 5.18
N PHE A 471 0.45 -12.36 4.61
CA PHE A 471 0.73 -11.09 5.25
C PHE A 471 -0.55 -10.33 5.57
N SER A 472 -1.47 -10.21 4.61
CA SER A 472 -2.74 -9.52 4.79
C SER A 472 -3.59 -10.20 5.87
N TYR A 473 -3.64 -11.54 5.88
CA TYR A 473 -4.39 -12.28 6.90
C TYR A 473 -3.85 -12.03 8.31
N LEU A 474 -2.52 -12.13 8.49
CA LEU A 474 -1.87 -11.86 9.77
C LEU A 474 -2.00 -10.38 10.18
N TYR A 475 -1.79 -9.45 9.26
CA TYR A 475 -1.91 -8.01 9.50
C TYR A 475 -3.33 -7.62 9.92
N GLU A 476 -4.36 -8.16 9.25
CA GLU A 476 -5.75 -7.91 9.63
C GLU A 476 -6.07 -8.45 11.03
N GLY A 477 -5.53 -9.62 11.39
CA GLY A 477 -5.63 -10.16 12.76
C GLY A 477 -4.96 -9.27 13.81
N VAL A 478 -3.75 -8.77 13.53
CA VAL A 478 -3.05 -7.81 14.41
C VAL A 478 -3.84 -6.52 14.55
N LEU A 479 -4.31 -5.97 13.44
CA LEU A 479 -5.05 -4.70 13.40
C LEU A 479 -6.37 -4.79 14.17
N GLU A 480 -7.08 -5.90 14.06
CA GLU A 480 -8.33 -6.13 14.79
C GLU A 480 -8.13 -6.03 16.32
N VAL A 481 -7.09 -6.69 16.85
CA VAL A 481 -6.78 -6.64 18.29
C VAL A 481 -6.18 -5.29 18.71
N ALA A 482 -5.37 -4.67 17.85
CA ALA A 482 -4.84 -3.33 18.12
C ALA A 482 -5.98 -2.31 18.27
N MET A 483 -6.94 -2.32 17.34
CA MET A 483 -8.08 -1.40 17.36
C MET A 483 -9.01 -1.67 18.54
N SER A 484 -9.22 -2.93 18.95
CA SER A 484 -10.06 -3.23 20.12
C SER A 484 -9.48 -2.70 21.44
N LYS A 485 -8.17 -2.43 21.49
CA LYS A 485 -7.46 -1.87 22.66
C LYS A 485 -7.34 -0.34 22.67
N VAL A 486 -7.46 0.31 21.52
CA VAL A 486 -7.30 1.77 21.35
C VAL A 486 -8.64 2.51 21.30
N LEU A 487 -9.74 1.77 21.20
CA LEU A 487 -11.08 2.36 21.11
C LEU A 487 -11.79 2.34 22.46
N LEU A 488 -12.15 3.52 22.96
CA LEU A 488 -13.21 3.64 23.95
C LEU A 488 -14.53 3.25 23.28
N LYS A 489 -15.32 2.37 23.90
CA LYS A 489 -16.60 1.88 23.34
C LYS A 489 -17.58 3.01 22.99
N GLU A 490 -17.46 4.15 23.65
CA GLU A 490 -18.28 5.35 23.44
C GLU A 490 -17.82 6.22 22.25
N TYR A 491 -16.58 6.02 21.77
CA TYR A 491 -15.96 6.80 20.69
C TYR A 491 -15.50 5.90 19.54
N LEU A 492 -16.36 4.95 19.14
CA LEU A 492 -16.09 4.10 17.99
C LEU A 492 -15.89 4.97 16.73
N PRO A 493 -14.91 4.65 15.88
CA PRO A 493 -14.60 5.47 14.74
C PRO A 493 -15.74 5.39 13.73
N GLU A 494 -16.37 6.53 13.44
CA GLU A 494 -17.47 6.62 12.48
C GLU A 494 -17.01 6.34 11.04
N ASN A 495 -15.72 6.52 10.75
CA ASN A 495 -15.15 6.34 9.41
C ASN A 495 -13.68 5.87 9.44
N GLN A 496 -13.14 5.59 8.25
CA GLN A 496 -11.76 5.12 8.08
C GLN A 496 -10.70 6.15 8.52
N LEU A 497 -10.97 7.45 8.38
CA LEU A 497 -10.02 8.49 8.79
C LEU A 497 -9.87 8.49 10.31
N THR A 498 -10.98 8.48 11.05
CA THR A 498 -10.97 8.41 12.51
C THR A 498 -10.30 7.12 13.00
N ALA A 499 -10.56 5.98 12.35
CA ALA A 499 -9.91 4.72 12.70
C ALA A 499 -8.37 4.80 12.52
N LYS A 500 -7.89 5.40 11.43
CA LYS A 500 -6.45 5.62 11.19
C LYS A 500 -5.83 6.58 12.19
N LEU A 501 -6.54 7.65 12.57
CA LEU A 501 -6.09 8.59 13.60
C LEU A 501 -5.95 7.89 14.96
N CYS A 502 -6.93 7.10 15.37
CA CYS A 502 -6.83 6.28 16.57
C CYS A 502 -5.63 5.34 16.51
N LEU A 503 -5.49 4.57 15.42
CA LEU A 503 -4.35 3.66 15.24
C LEU A 503 -2.99 4.37 15.35
N SER A 504 -2.88 5.61 14.86
CA SER A 504 -1.65 6.40 14.93
C SER A 504 -1.19 6.70 16.36
N SER A 505 -2.09 6.68 17.36
CA SER A 505 -1.68 6.79 18.77
C SER A 505 -0.64 5.75 19.17
N ILE A 506 -0.72 4.55 18.59
CA ILE A 506 0.23 3.47 18.85
C ILE A 506 1.63 3.87 18.36
N SER A 507 1.75 4.59 17.24
CA SER A 507 3.06 4.92 16.65
C SER A 507 3.87 5.90 17.49
N PHE A 508 3.23 6.81 18.22
CA PHE A 508 3.94 7.89 18.94
C PHE A 508 4.34 7.54 20.38
N LEU A 509 3.74 6.52 20.99
CA LEU A 509 4.00 6.14 22.38
C LEU A 509 4.58 4.73 22.48
N THR A 510 5.83 4.66 22.91
CA THR A 510 6.54 3.43 23.26
C THR A 510 7.66 3.76 24.26
N ASP A 511 8.29 2.76 24.86
CA ASP A 511 9.54 2.97 25.59
C ASP A 511 10.74 2.97 24.64
N ILE A 512 11.61 3.96 24.79
CA ILE A 512 12.89 4.05 24.08
C ILE A 512 13.96 4.30 25.15
N THR A 513 14.96 3.42 25.24
CA THR A 513 16.10 3.45 26.18
C THR A 513 16.85 4.77 26.18
N SER A 514 16.96 5.43 25.02
CA SER A 514 17.66 6.72 24.89
C SER A 514 16.78 7.92 25.26
N ALA A 515 15.50 7.71 25.55
CA ALA A 515 14.52 8.77 25.72
C ALA A 515 13.40 8.40 26.72
N LEU A 516 13.81 7.97 27.91
CA LEU A 516 12.87 7.52 28.94
C LEU A 516 12.10 8.69 29.56
N LEU A 517 10.93 8.38 30.12
CA LEU A 517 10.30 9.30 31.06
C LEU A 517 11.11 9.37 32.36
N PRO A 518 11.16 10.54 33.02
CA PRO A 518 11.66 10.64 34.38
C PRO A 518 10.96 9.65 35.33
N PRO A 519 11.62 9.24 36.41
CA PRO A 519 11.06 8.25 37.33
C PRO A 519 9.77 8.77 37.97
N LEU A 520 8.75 7.89 37.99
CA LEU A 520 7.51 8.13 38.71
C LEU A 520 7.67 7.75 40.19
N SER A 521 6.81 8.29 41.06
CA SER A 521 6.75 7.85 42.46
C SER A 521 6.37 6.38 42.53
N LYS A 522 7.00 5.64 43.46
CA LYS A 522 6.67 4.22 43.73
C LYS A 522 5.25 4.03 44.27
N GLN A 523 4.65 5.11 44.78
CA GLN A 523 3.31 5.13 45.33
C GLN A 523 2.23 5.32 44.25
N VAL A 524 2.62 5.63 43.00
CA VAL A 524 1.69 5.67 41.86
C VAL A 524 1.23 4.23 41.59
N SER A 525 0.09 3.87 42.15
CA SER A 525 -0.57 2.60 41.86
C SER A 525 -1.23 2.67 40.47
N SER A 526 -1.19 1.57 39.72
CA SER A 526 -2.12 1.40 38.60
C SER A 526 -3.56 1.49 39.14
N PRO A 527 -4.52 2.00 38.36
CA PRO A 527 -5.90 2.17 38.82
C PRO A 527 -6.44 0.87 39.44
N VAL A 528 -7.36 0.98 40.40
CA VAL A 528 -7.97 -0.17 41.08
C VAL A 528 -8.54 -1.15 40.04
N GLY A 529 -7.91 -2.32 39.90
CA GLY A 529 -8.29 -3.36 38.92
C GLY A 529 -7.27 -3.61 37.79
N ALA A 530 -6.24 -2.78 37.63
CA ALA A 530 -5.17 -3.00 36.65
C ALA A 530 -3.98 -3.75 37.28
N GLN A 531 -3.51 -4.82 36.62
CA GLN A 531 -2.28 -5.53 37.01
C GLN A 531 -1.08 -4.59 36.85
N PRO A 532 -0.17 -4.50 37.84
CA PRO A 532 1.04 -3.69 37.70
C PRO A 532 1.87 -4.16 36.50
N SER A 533 2.07 -3.29 35.52
CA SER A 533 2.97 -3.61 34.41
C SER A 533 4.42 -3.48 34.91
N HIS A 534 5.22 -4.54 34.77
CA HIS A 534 6.67 -4.49 34.95
C HIS A 534 7.39 -3.77 33.77
N GLU A 535 6.63 -3.16 32.86
CA GLU A 535 7.14 -2.47 31.67
C GLU A 535 7.45 -1.02 32.01
N ARG A 536 8.44 -0.45 31.30
CA ARG A 536 8.80 0.96 31.46
C ARG A 536 7.64 1.83 30.95
N PRO A 537 7.35 2.97 31.62
CA PRO A 537 6.37 3.92 31.12
C PRO A 537 6.70 4.38 29.69
N ASN A 538 5.65 4.52 28.86
CA ASN A 538 5.80 4.99 27.50
C ASN A 538 6.17 6.47 27.47
N SER A 539 7.08 6.84 26.57
CA SER A 539 7.41 8.24 26.27
C SER A 539 6.83 8.63 24.91
N LEU A 540 6.47 9.91 24.75
CA LEU A 540 5.73 10.41 23.58
C LEU A 540 6.70 11.12 22.64
N ALA A 541 6.80 10.63 21.40
CA ALA A 541 7.53 11.30 20.33
C ALA A 541 6.73 12.48 19.77
N ALA A 542 7.36 13.64 19.62
CA ALA A 542 6.74 14.78 18.93
C ALA A 542 6.56 14.54 17.41
N GLY A 543 7.33 13.62 16.83
CA GLY A 543 7.26 13.31 15.40
C GLY A 543 8.28 12.25 14.99
N LEU A 544 7.89 11.39 14.05
CA LEU A 544 8.77 10.35 13.51
C LEU A 544 9.28 10.77 12.12
N PRO A 545 10.56 10.50 11.77
CA PRO A 545 11.61 9.90 12.60
C PRO A 545 12.46 10.93 13.37
N HIS A 546 12.30 12.23 13.13
CA HIS A 546 13.24 13.26 13.58
C HIS A 546 13.21 13.53 15.10
N PHE A 547 12.09 13.27 15.76
CA PHE A 547 11.88 13.47 17.19
C PHE A 547 11.48 12.15 17.86
N ALA A 548 12.22 11.09 17.53
CA ALA A 548 11.88 9.72 17.93
C ALA A 548 12.85 9.13 18.98
N GLU A 549 14.05 9.68 19.15
CA GLU A 549 15.09 9.14 20.04
C GLU A 549 15.86 10.24 20.78
N GLY A 550 16.64 9.83 21.78
CA GLY A 550 17.51 10.74 22.53
C GLY A 550 16.74 11.84 23.28
N ILE A 551 17.45 12.95 23.54
CA ILE A 551 16.85 14.13 24.18
C ILE A 551 15.72 14.74 23.34
N TRP A 552 15.71 14.51 22.02
CA TRP A 552 14.79 15.14 21.06
C TRP A 552 13.42 14.49 20.98
N ARG A 553 13.15 13.40 21.70
CA ARG A 553 11.86 12.71 21.62
C ARG A 553 10.74 13.46 22.34
N ASN A 554 11.00 13.84 23.59
CA ASN A 554 9.98 14.29 24.53
C ASN A 554 9.99 15.82 24.65
N TRP A 555 8.95 16.44 24.11
CA TRP A 555 8.73 17.88 24.19
C TRP A 555 7.45 18.18 24.98
N GLY A 556 7.54 18.96 26.06
CA GLY A 556 6.43 19.24 26.96
C GLY A 556 5.26 19.90 26.25
N ARG A 557 5.55 20.86 25.37
CA ARG A 557 4.54 21.51 24.54
C ARG A 557 3.79 20.50 23.67
N ASP A 558 4.49 19.77 22.81
CA ASP A 558 3.89 18.79 21.89
C ASP A 558 3.15 17.69 22.65
N THR A 559 3.73 17.21 23.75
CA THR A 559 3.12 16.20 24.61
C THR A 559 1.76 16.64 25.10
N PHE A 560 1.64 17.81 25.73
CA PHE A 560 0.38 18.22 26.36
C PHE A 560 -0.64 18.80 25.38
N ILE A 561 -0.22 19.20 24.19
CA ILE A 561 -1.15 19.41 23.06
C ILE A 561 -1.72 18.06 22.57
N ALA A 562 -0.89 17.02 22.48
CA ALA A 562 -1.25 15.74 21.87
C ALA A 562 -1.99 14.77 22.82
N VAL A 563 -1.75 14.82 24.14
CA VAL A 563 -2.35 13.91 25.14
C VAL A 563 -3.88 13.78 25.01
N PRO A 564 -4.67 14.86 24.83
CA PRO A 564 -6.10 14.73 24.63
C PRO A 564 -6.48 13.82 23.45
N GLY A 565 -5.81 13.96 22.31
CA GLY A 565 -6.11 13.18 21.10
C GLY A 565 -5.51 11.78 21.11
N LEU A 566 -4.23 11.65 21.46
CA LEU A 566 -3.48 10.39 21.36
C LEU A 566 -3.61 9.49 22.59
N CYS A 567 -4.10 10.01 23.72
CA CYS A 567 -4.24 9.24 24.95
C CYS A 567 -5.68 9.22 25.47
N LEU A 568 -6.29 10.39 25.71
CA LEU A 568 -7.59 10.45 26.38
C LEU A 568 -8.72 9.90 25.51
N LEU A 569 -8.83 10.37 24.26
CA LEU A 569 -9.85 9.88 23.32
C LEU A 569 -9.64 8.41 22.89
N THR A 570 -8.44 7.88 23.07
CA THR A 570 -8.09 6.48 22.76
C THR A 570 -8.05 5.58 24.00
N GLY A 571 -8.54 6.06 25.16
CA GLY A 571 -8.61 5.28 26.39
C GLY A 571 -7.26 4.94 27.05
N ARG A 572 -6.15 5.54 26.61
CA ARG A 572 -4.81 5.34 27.18
C ARG A 572 -4.58 6.23 28.40
N PHE A 573 -5.50 6.16 29.37
CA PHE A 573 -5.48 7.01 30.56
C PHE A 573 -4.23 6.79 31.41
N GLU A 574 -3.74 5.55 31.51
CA GLU A 574 -2.49 5.26 32.25
C GLU A 574 -1.29 5.98 31.63
N ASP A 575 -1.15 5.98 30.31
CA ASP A 575 -0.09 6.71 29.60
C ASP A 575 -0.21 8.22 29.84
N ALA A 576 -1.43 8.78 29.75
CA ALA A 576 -1.67 10.21 29.99
C ALA A 576 -1.29 10.61 31.43
N ARG A 577 -1.70 9.83 32.43
CA ARG A 577 -1.35 10.05 33.84
C ARG A 577 0.16 10.03 34.03
N ASN A 578 0.83 9.01 33.48
CA ASN A 578 2.28 8.85 33.62
C ASN A 578 3.03 10.03 33.00
N LEU A 579 2.60 10.52 31.82
CA LEU A 579 3.15 11.74 31.21
C LEU A 579 2.94 12.97 32.09
N ILE A 580 1.72 13.18 32.60
CA ILE A 580 1.38 14.32 33.48
C ILE A 580 2.29 14.33 34.72
N LEU A 581 2.41 13.20 35.42
CA LEU A 581 3.17 13.08 36.66
C LEU A 581 4.69 13.20 36.41
N ALA A 582 5.20 12.58 35.34
CA ALA A 582 6.63 12.64 35.02
C ALA A 582 7.10 14.07 34.69
N PHE A 583 6.32 14.82 33.89
CA PHE A 583 6.62 16.23 33.62
C PHE A 583 6.40 17.12 34.85
N GLY A 584 5.37 16.82 35.66
CA GLY A 584 5.16 17.50 36.96
C GLY A 584 6.37 17.34 37.89
N GLY A 585 7.00 16.17 37.90
CA GLY A 585 8.24 15.91 38.64
C GLY A 585 9.40 16.80 38.23
N CYS A 586 9.37 17.31 37.00
CA CYS A 586 10.38 18.22 36.47
C CYS A 586 10.07 19.70 36.71
N LEU A 587 8.90 20.08 37.23
CA LEU A 587 8.52 21.49 37.34
C LEU A 587 9.61 22.32 38.07
N ARG A 588 10.00 23.44 37.47
CA ARG A 588 10.99 24.39 38.01
C ARG A 588 10.69 25.80 37.54
N HIS A 589 11.05 26.79 38.34
CA HIS A 589 10.73 28.20 38.10
C HIS A 589 9.21 28.49 37.98
N GLY A 590 8.33 27.54 38.32
CA GLY A 590 6.90 27.59 38.02
C GLY A 590 6.53 27.15 36.60
N LEU A 591 7.44 26.52 35.86
CA LEU A 591 7.28 26.13 34.46
C LEU A 591 7.51 24.63 34.26
N ILE A 592 6.86 24.07 33.24
CA ILE A 592 7.14 22.75 32.68
C ILE A 592 8.21 22.91 31.59
N PRO A 593 9.21 22.02 31.51
CA PRO A 593 10.25 22.14 30.50
C PRO A 593 9.71 21.93 29.09
N ASN A 594 10.31 22.62 28.11
CA ASN A 594 10.04 22.31 26.70
C ASN A 594 10.73 21.00 26.33
N LEU A 595 12.06 20.94 26.49
CA LEU A 595 12.84 19.73 26.27
C LEU A 595 12.91 18.95 27.58
N LEU A 596 12.37 17.72 27.62
CA LEU A 596 12.33 16.95 28.86
C LEU A 596 13.69 16.35 29.25
N ALA A 597 14.40 15.75 28.29
CA ALA A 597 15.71 15.09 28.51
C ALA A 597 15.76 14.22 29.80
N GLU A 598 14.79 13.32 29.95
CA GLU A 598 14.61 12.41 31.10
C GLU A 598 14.51 13.09 32.47
N GLY A 599 14.26 14.40 32.50
CA GLY A 599 14.24 15.20 33.73
C GLY A 599 15.62 15.62 34.23
N ARG A 600 16.72 15.19 33.60
CA ARG A 600 18.10 15.46 34.06
C ARG A 600 18.67 16.75 33.49
N SER A 601 18.50 16.94 32.19
CA SER A 601 19.04 18.07 31.42
C SER A 601 17.93 18.87 30.77
N SER A 602 16.76 18.93 31.43
CA SER A 602 15.57 19.58 30.88
C SER A 602 15.81 21.06 30.65
N ARG A 603 15.23 21.59 29.57
CA ARG A 603 15.37 23.01 29.19
C ARG A 603 14.06 23.76 29.39
N TYR A 604 14.14 24.89 30.09
CA TYR A 604 13.00 25.76 30.43
C TYR A 604 13.12 27.05 29.61
N ASN A 605 12.97 26.93 28.31
CA ASN A 605 12.99 28.07 27.38
C ASN A 605 11.59 28.45 26.87
N CYS A 606 10.55 27.74 27.34
CA CYS A 606 9.16 27.97 26.96
C CYS A 606 8.34 28.47 28.16
N ARG A 607 7.35 29.31 27.87
CA ARG A 607 6.35 29.77 28.85
C ARG A 607 4.97 29.17 28.62
N ASP A 608 4.78 28.41 27.54
CA ASP A 608 3.49 27.85 27.12
C ASP A 608 3.25 26.41 27.58
N ALA A 609 4.29 25.58 27.68
CA ALA A 609 4.16 24.16 28.04
C ALA A 609 3.42 23.93 29.37
N VAL A 610 3.62 24.79 30.37
CA VAL A 610 2.92 24.70 31.67
C VAL A 610 1.41 24.89 31.52
N TRP A 611 0.96 25.78 30.64
CA TRP A 611 -0.47 26.04 30.43
C TRP A 611 -1.12 24.92 29.63
N PHE A 612 -0.41 24.33 28.67
CA PHE A 612 -0.86 23.10 28.01
C PHE A 612 -0.92 21.92 28.99
N TRP A 613 0.07 21.78 29.88
CA TRP A 613 0.09 20.76 30.93
C TRP A 613 -1.12 20.88 31.88
N LEU A 614 -1.40 22.10 32.37
CA LEU A 614 -2.58 22.38 33.20
C LEU A 614 -3.88 22.05 32.46
N SER A 615 -4.01 22.46 31.19
CA SER A 615 -5.17 22.11 30.37
C SER A 615 -5.32 20.60 30.17
N ALA A 616 -4.23 19.87 29.94
CA ALA A 616 -4.24 18.43 29.80
C ALA A 616 -4.67 17.70 31.09
N ILE A 617 -4.27 18.20 32.27
CA ILE A 617 -4.73 17.69 33.56
C ILE A 617 -6.25 17.85 33.70
N LEU A 618 -6.77 19.04 33.40
CA LEU A 618 -8.20 19.30 33.50
C LEU A 618 -9.00 18.43 32.53
N LYS A 619 -8.52 18.26 31.29
CA LYS A 619 -9.12 17.33 30.33
C LYS A 619 -9.02 15.87 30.79
N TYR A 620 -7.95 15.48 31.47
CA TYR A 620 -7.84 14.17 32.09
C TYR A 620 -8.92 13.99 33.15
N ILE A 621 -9.13 14.97 34.02
CA ILE A 621 -10.17 14.94 35.05
C ILE A 621 -11.56 14.78 34.43
N GLU A 622 -11.82 15.45 33.31
CA GLU A 622 -13.10 15.39 32.58
C GLU A 622 -13.34 14.06 31.87
N LEU A 623 -12.31 13.46 31.25
CA LEU A 623 -12.46 12.32 30.34
C LEU A 623 -12.07 10.96 30.94
N ALA A 624 -11.17 10.93 31.93
CA ALA A 624 -10.70 9.68 32.51
C ALA A 624 -11.69 9.15 33.57
N PRO A 625 -11.90 7.83 33.65
CA PRO A 625 -12.61 7.21 34.77
C PRO A 625 -11.94 7.59 36.09
N ASN A 626 -12.73 8.07 37.06
CA ASN A 626 -12.26 8.59 38.34
C ASN A 626 -11.16 9.66 38.18
N GLY A 627 -11.25 10.49 37.15
CA GLY A 627 -10.20 11.45 36.78
C GLY A 627 -9.77 12.39 37.91
N LEU A 628 -10.67 12.71 38.86
CA LEU A 628 -10.37 13.52 40.05
C LEU A 628 -9.25 12.96 40.93
N GLU A 629 -9.07 11.63 40.96
CA GLU A 629 -8.04 10.99 41.79
C GLU A 629 -6.62 11.40 41.39
N ILE A 630 -6.41 11.89 40.15
CA ILE A 630 -5.09 12.34 39.68
C ILE A 630 -4.53 13.49 40.53
N LEU A 631 -5.40 14.32 41.13
CA LEU A 631 -4.98 15.46 41.93
C LEU A 631 -4.21 15.05 43.19
N GLU A 632 -4.57 13.90 43.77
CA GLU A 632 -3.94 13.33 44.97
C GLU A 632 -2.78 12.39 44.63
N GLN A 633 -2.55 12.09 43.35
CA GLN A 633 -1.47 11.20 42.94
C GLN A 633 -0.10 11.84 43.27
N PRO A 634 0.84 11.05 43.82
CA PRO A 634 2.14 11.56 44.23
C PRO A 634 3.02 11.86 43.01
N VAL A 635 3.49 13.09 42.94
CA VAL A 635 4.49 13.56 42.00
C VAL A 635 5.87 13.45 42.66
N LEU A 636 6.79 12.72 42.04
CA LEU A 636 8.19 12.70 42.45
C LEU A 636 8.90 13.94 41.90
N ARG A 637 8.98 15.00 42.70
CA ARG A 637 9.71 16.22 42.36
C ARG A 637 11.20 15.94 42.36
N LEU A 638 11.82 16.00 41.18
CA LEU A 638 13.24 15.71 40.96
C LEU A 638 14.17 16.84 41.43
N TYR A 639 13.58 18.02 41.63
CA TYR A 639 14.22 19.23 42.10
C TYR A 639 13.37 19.85 43.20
N THR A 640 13.91 19.94 44.41
CA THR A 640 13.23 20.55 45.57
C THR A 640 13.20 22.08 45.51
N THR A 641 14.16 22.69 44.80
CA THR A 641 14.26 24.13 44.51
C THR A 641 14.78 24.34 43.09
N ASP A 642 14.70 25.57 42.57
CA ASP A 642 15.17 25.92 41.22
C ASP A 642 16.64 25.58 40.96
N ASP A 643 17.49 25.78 41.98
CA ASP A 643 18.93 25.58 41.92
C ASP A 643 19.36 24.18 42.40
N ALA A 644 18.41 23.31 42.76
CA ALA A 644 18.72 21.98 43.25
C ALA A 644 19.47 21.14 42.18
N GLU A 645 20.28 20.22 42.66
CA GLU A 645 20.87 19.17 41.82
C GLU A 645 19.87 18.05 41.59
N TYR A 646 19.99 17.40 40.42
CA TYR A 646 19.13 16.28 40.08
C TYR A 646 19.28 15.16 41.12
N GLY A 647 18.15 14.62 41.58
CA GLY A 647 18.11 13.52 42.53
C GLY A 647 17.83 13.95 43.97
N ASN A 648 17.94 15.24 44.31
CA ASN A 648 17.40 15.77 45.55
C ASN A 648 15.87 15.86 45.44
N SER A 649 15.21 14.73 45.72
CA SER A 649 13.81 14.53 45.37
C SER A 649 12.89 14.61 46.59
N LYS A 650 11.68 15.12 46.39
CA LYS A 650 10.58 15.05 47.36
C LYS A 650 9.32 14.52 46.67
N GLU A 651 8.40 13.95 47.44
CA GLU A 651 7.07 13.58 46.94
C GLU A 651 6.04 14.59 47.47
N GLU A 652 5.15 15.02 46.59
CA GLU A 652 4.02 15.88 46.92
C GLU A 652 2.81 15.48 46.05
N PRO A 653 1.57 15.70 46.49
CA PRO A 653 0.41 15.44 45.64
C PRO A 653 0.37 16.42 44.46
N LEU A 654 -0.16 15.97 43.32
CA LEU A 654 -0.19 16.76 42.08
C LEU A 654 -0.82 18.15 42.25
N TYR A 655 -1.85 18.29 43.09
CA TYR A 655 -2.47 19.59 43.34
C TYR A 655 -1.49 20.63 43.93
N GLU A 656 -0.48 20.21 44.72
CA GLU A 656 0.56 21.11 45.23
C GLU A 656 1.49 21.58 44.10
N THR A 657 1.85 20.68 43.18
CA THR A 657 2.63 21.05 41.99
C THR A 657 1.86 22.03 41.08
N ILE A 658 0.56 21.81 40.88
CA ILE A 658 -0.33 22.73 40.15
C ILE A 658 -0.36 24.10 40.84
N TYR A 659 -0.50 24.09 42.17
CA TYR A 659 -0.51 25.31 42.97
C TYR A 659 0.79 26.09 42.84
N GLU A 660 1.95 25.41 42.92
CA GLU A 660 3.26 26.04 42.75
C GLU A 660 3.34 26.76 41.39
N ALA A 661 2.94 26.09 40.31
CA ALA A 661 2.95 26.65 38.96
C ALA A 661 2.16 27.97 38.89
N LEU A 662 0.91 27.95 39.37
CA LEU A 662 0.03 29.12 39.35
C LEU A 662 0.56 30.24 40.26
N GLN A 663 0.96 29.91 41.48
CA GLN A 663 1.46 30.90 42.45
C GLN A 663 2.72 31.60 41.93
N ARG A 664 3.62 30.87 41.27
CA ARG A 664 4.84 31.42 40.66
C ARG A 664 4.52 32.41 39.55
N HIS A 665 3.55 32.12 38.68
CA HIS A 665 3.08 33.06 37.67
C HIS A 665 2.47 34.34 38.27
N PHE A 666 1.70 34.22 39.36
CA PHE A 666 1.14 35.38 40.07
C PHE A 666 2.22 36.25 40.74
N ARG A 667 3.22 35.63 41.37
CA ARG A 667 4.34 36.35 42.00
C ARG A 667 5.31 36.95 40.98
N GLY A 668 5.34 36.39 39.78
CA GLY A 668 6.23 36.76 38.69
C GLY A 668 7.48 35.89 38.66
N ILE A 669 7.77 35.34 37.48
CA ILE A 669 8.90 34.47 37.19
C ILE A 669 9.95 35.29 36.46
N HIS A 670 11.17 35.31 37.01
CA HIS A 670 12.34 35.96 36.43
C HIS A 670 13.56 35.08 36.76
N TYR A 671 14.20 34.51 35.75
CA TYR A 671 15.42 33.74 35.93
C TYR A 671 16.28 33.77 34.66
N ARG A 672 17.53 33.34 34.79
CA ARG A 672 18.42 33.07 33.66
C ARG A 672 18.52 31.56 33.47
N GLU A 673 18.39 31.07 32.24
CA GLU A 673 18.47 29.64 31.94
C GLU A 673 19.74 29.02 32.55
N ARG A 674 19.59 27.88 33.22
CA ARG A 674 20.71 27.13 33.79
C ARG A 674 21.66 26.73 32.66
N ASN A 675 22.96 26.97 32.86
CA ASN A 675 24.01 26.74 31.86
C ASN A 675 23.90 27.61 30.60
N ALA A 676 23.29 28.80 30.70
CA ALA A 676 23.19 29.78 29.61
C ALA A 676 24.52 29.98 28.85
N GLY A 677 24.45 29.91 27.53
CA GLY A 677 25.60 30.00 26.63
C GLY A 677 25.47 29.05 25.44
N SER A 678 26.51 29.02 24.60
CA SER A 678 26.52 28.25 23.34
C SER A 678 26.36 26.73 23.51
N MET A 679 26.58 26.21 24.73
CA MET A 679 26.43 24.78 25.05
C MET A 679 24.98 24.30 25.03
N ILE A 680 24.02 25.17 25.38
CA ILE A 680 22.59 24.82 25.39
C ILE A 680 21.82 25.45 24.22
N ASP A 681 22.39 26.50 23.61
CA ASP A 681 21.85 27.14 22.42
C ASP A 681 22.97 27.87 21.64
N GLU A 682 23.36 27.33 20.49
CA GLU A 682 24.48 27.84 19.70
C GLU A 682 24.17 29.13 18.90
N HIS A 683 22.92 29.60 18.93
CA HIS A 683 22.46 30.72 18.12
C HIS A 683 21.89 31.86 18.95
N MET A 684 21.23 31.56 20.06
CA MET A 684 20.59 32.55 20.92
C MET A 684 21.58 33.60 21.45
N ASN A 685 21.16 34.86 21.42
CA ASN A 685 21.90 35.96 22.03
C ASN A 685 21.88 35.87 23.57
N ASP A 686 22.86 36.48 24.23
CA ASP A 686 23.00 36.42 25.70
C ASP A 686 21.73 36.86 26.46
N SER A 687 21.04 37.89 25.96
CA SER A 687 19.79 38.38 26.53
C SER A 687 18.60 37.42 26.36
N GLY A 688 18.67 36.51 25.39
CA GLY A 688 17.62 35.52 25.13
C GLY A 688 17.49 34.50 26.27
N PHE A 689 18.59 34.20 26.97
CA PHE A 689 18.61 33.28 28.11
C PHE A 689 17.91 33.81 29.36
N ASN A 690 17.53 35.10 29.39
CA ASN A 690 16.80 35.68 30.51
C ASN A 690 15.29 35.50 30.26
N ILE A 691 14.63 34.67 31.06
CA ILE A 691 13.23 34.29 30.89
C ILE A 691 12.37 35.02 31.91
N THR A 692 11.23 35.52 31.42
CA THR A 692 10.22 36.19 32.23
C THR A 692 8.83 35.64 31.93
N ALA A 693 8.00 35.47 32.95
CA ALA A 693 6.59 35.16 32.81
C ALA A 693 5.82 35.59 34.07
N TYR A 694 4.76 36.38 33.93
CA TYR A 694 4.03 36.91 35.08
C TYR A 694 2.59 37.29 34.71
N ILE A 695 1.72 37.41 35.71
CA ILE A 695 0.37 37.91 35.56
C ILE A 695 0.36 39.42 35.80
N HIS A 696 -0.13 40.18 34.81
CA HIS A 696 -0.25 41.63 34.89
C HIS A 696 -1.38 42.01 35.83
N GLN A 697 -1.05 42.68 36.94
CA GLN A 697 -1.94 42.88 38.09
C GLN A 697 -3.18 43.74 37.81
N GLU A 698 -3.18 44.52 36.74
CA GLU A 698 -4.33 45.34 36.35
C GLU A 698 -5.27 44.64 35.38
N THR A 699 -4.73 43.78 34.50
CA THR A 699 -5.49 43.18 33.40
C THR A 699 -5.76 41.69 33.61
N GLY A 700 -5.07 41.04 34.55
CA GLY A 700 -5.14 39.59 34.77
C GLY A 700 -4.45 38.76 33.67
N LEU A 701 -3.90 39.40 32.64
CA LEU A 701 -3.30 38.72 31.49
C LEU A 701 -1.87 38.27 31.79
N ILE A 702 -1.48 37.14 31.19
CA ILE A 702 -0.12 36.60 31.30
C ILE A 702 0.80 37.29 30.30
N TYR A 703 1.81 37.97 30.83
CA TYR A 703 2.91 38.57 30.08
C TYR A 703 4.19 37.76 30.27
N GLY A 704 5.15 37.91 29.36
CA GLY A 704 6.43 37.24 29.49
C GLY A 704 7.21 37.22 28.19
N GLY A 705 8.44 36.72 28.26
CA GLY A 705 9.37 36.70 27.15
C GLY A 705 10.07 38.05 26.93
N ASN A 706 10.92 38.08 25.92
CA ASN A 706 11.53 39.29 25.40
C ASN A 706 11.81 39.13 23.91
N ARG A 707 12.15 40.23 23.22
CA ARG A 707 12.42 40.24 21.78
C ARG A 707 13.55 39.30 21.29
N TRP A 708 14.36 38.76 22.20
CA TRP A 708 15.50 37.89 21.94
C TRP A 708 15.24 36.41 22.28
N ASN A 709 14.02 36.06 22.69
CA ASN A 709 13.66 34.67 23.01
C ASN A 709 12.40 34.19 22.28
N CYS A 710 12.19 32.88 22.40
CA CYS A 710 11.19 32.11 21.67
C CYS A 710 10.29 31.33 22.66
N GLY A 711 9.65 32.04 23.58
CA GLY A 711 8.91 31.41 24.69
C GLY A 711 7.62 30.64 24.29
N THR A 712 7.18 30.74 23.03
CA THR A 712 5.93 30.12 22.53
C THR A 712 6.22 29.16 21.38
N TRP A 713 5.27 28.31 21.01
CA TRP A 713 5.39 27.31 19.94
C TRP A 713 5.94 27.80 18.60
N MET A 714 5.74 29.07 18.24
CA MET A 714 6.42 29.71 17.12
C MET A 714 7.87 30.07 17.51
N ASP A 715 8.72 29.06 17.71
CA ASP A 715 10.00 29.20 18.41
C ASP A 715 11.25 29.27 17.52
N LYS A 716 11.09 29.65 16.25
CA LYS A 716 12.23 29.66 15.32
C LYS A 716 13.27 30.73 15.69
N MET A 717 14.37 30.28 16.30
CA MET A 717 15.59 31.08 16.49
C MET A 717 16.37 31.15 15.17
N GLY A 718 16.68 32.37 14.72
CA GLY A 718 17.47 32.60 13.51
C GLY A 718 18.89 32.10 13.65
N SER A 719 19.41 31.44 12.60
CA SER A 719 20.71 30.77 12.62
C SER A 719 21.64 31.15 11.47
N SER A 720 21.18 31.93 10.48
CA SER A 720 21.97 32.22 9.28
C SER A 720 22.78 33.50 9.44
N SER A 721 24.10 33.32 9.60
CA SER A 721 25.05 34.45 9.56
C SER A 721 25.02 35.16 8.20
N ARG A 722 24.85 34.42 7.10
CA ARG A 722 24.81 34.99 5.73
C ARG A 722 23.59 35.87 5.50
N ALA A 723 22.46 35.52 6.09
CA ALA A 723 21.24 36.32 6.03
C ALA A 723 21.21 37.44 7.09
N GLY A 724 22.21 37.51 7.98
CA GLY A 724 22.27 38.50 9.05
C GLY A 724 21.25 38.30 10.17
N ASN A 725 20.63 37.12 10.28
CA ASN A 725 19.57 36.84 11.26
C ASN A 725 19.98 35.89 12.39
N LYS A 726 21.27 35.52 12.50
CA LYS A 726 21.75 34.66 13.58
C LYS A 726 21.46 35.31 14.95
N GLY A 727 20.82 34.55 15.84
CA GLY A 727 20.42 35.00 17.17
C GLY A 727 19.21 35.94 17.21
N GLN A 728 18.56 36.17 16.07
CA GLN A 728 17.32 36.94 16.00
C GLN A 728 16.14 35.97 15.86
N PRO A 729 15.26 35.88 16.88
CA PRO A 729 13.99 35.17 16.75
C PRO A 729 13.20 35.67 15.53
N ALA A 730 12.67 34.74 14.73
CA ALA A 730 11.79 35.13 13.62
C ALA A 730 10.43 35.63 14.12
N THR A 731 9.95 35.03 15.21
CA THR A 731 8.63 35.26 15.78
C THR A 731 8.72 35.37 17.31
N PRO A 732 9.44 36.37 17.86
CA PRO A 732 9.35 36.64 19.28
C PRO A 732 7.91 37.06 19.58
N ARG A 733 7.28 36.35 20.52
CA ARG A 733 5.90 36.62 20.94
C ARG A 733 5.89 36.97 22.41
N ASP A 734 6.72 37.96 22.76
CA ASP A 734 6.75 38.53 24.09
C ASP A 734 5.50 39.38 24.38
N GLY A 735 5.18 39.53 25.66
CA GLY A 735 3.93 40.14 26.11
C GLY A 735 2.78 39.14 26.23
N ALA A 736 1.55 39.56 25.92
CA ALA A 736 0.34 38.77 26.12
C ALA A 736 -0.01 37.91 24.89
N ALA A 737 0.53 36.70 24.81
CA ALA A 737 0.21 35.74 23.74
C ALA A 737 -1.22 35.19 23.92
N VAL A 738 -2.00 35.16 22.83
CA VAL A 738 -3.44 34.84 22.84
C VAL A 738 -3.75 33.47 23.41
N GLU A 739 -3.03 32.43 22.98
CA GLU A 739 -3.25 31.06 23.43
C GLU A 739 -3.03 30.90 24.94
N LEU A 740 -2.09 31.65 25.53
CA LEU A 740 -1.86 31.61 26.97
C LEU A 740 -3.05 32.21 27.72
N GLN A 741 -3.66 33.27 27.19
CA GLN A 741 -4.84 33.87 27.82
C GLN A 741 -6.02 32.91 27.77
N GLY A 742 -6.25 32.27 26.63
CA GLY A 742 -7.32 31.27 26.48
C GLY A 742 -7.12 30.06 27.38
N LEU A 743 -5.90 29.52 27.46
CA LEU A 743 -5.57 28.41 28.34
C LEU A 743 -5.69 28.80 29.82
N ALA A 744 -5.23 29.99 30.20
CA ALA A 744 -5.31 30.46 31.57
C ALA A 744 -6.74 30.70 32.03
N LEU A 745 -7.58 31.28 31.16
CA LEU A 745 -9.01 31.42 31.42
C LEU A 745 -9.66 30.05 31.64
N TYR A 746 -9.44 29.10 30.72
CA TYR A 746 -9.94 27.73 30.85
C TYR A 746 -9.48 27.06 32.15
N VAL A 747 -8.21 27.24 32.52
CA VAL A 747 -7.65 26.70 33.76
C VAL A 747 -8.32 27.33 34.98
N ALA A 748 -8.44 28.66 35.02
CA ALA A 748 -9.05 29.38 36.13
C ALA A 748 -10.52 28.98 36.32
N GLU A 749 -11.32 28.97 35.25
CA GLU A 749 -12.73 28.58 35.29
C GLU A 749 -12.91 27.13 35.73
N SER A 750 -12.05 26.22 35.27
CA SER A 750 -12.15 24.80 35.62
C SER A 750 -11.75 24.55 37.08
N LEU A 751 -10.70 25.21 37.56
CA LEU A 751 -10.28 25.10 38.97
C LEU A 751 -11.29 25.75 39.91
N ASP A 752 -11.91 26.87 39.54
CA ASP A 752 -12.97 27.51 40.33
C ASP A 752 -14.20 26.58 40.45
N ARG A 753 -14.57 25.91 39.35
CA ARG A 753 -15.62 24.90 39.34
C ARG A 753 -15.31 23.73 40.28
N LEU A 754 -14.10 23.17 40.18
CA LEU A 754 -13.64 22.08 41.06
C LEU A 754 -13.59 22.51 42.53
N ALA A 755 -13.17 23.74 42.81
CA ALA A 755 -13.14 24.29 44.16
C ALA A 755 -14.55 24.48 44.73
N THR A 756 -15.48 25.01 43.93
CA THR A 756 -16.89 25.18 44.31
C THR A 756 -17.58 23.85 44.60
N GLN A 757 -17.18 22.78 43.90
CA GLN A 757 -17.65 21.42 44.13
C GLN A 757 -16.94 20.71 45.31
N GLY A 758 -15.94 21.35 45.94
CA GLY A 758 -15.19 20.78 47.07
C GLY A 758 -14.09 19.78 46.67
N HIS A 759 -13.80 19.65 45.38
CA HIS A 759 -12.77 18.74 44.84
C HIS A 759 -11.38 19.38 44.76
N PHE A 760 -11.27 20.70 44.93
CA PHE A 760 -9.99 21.41 44.95
C PHE A 760 -9.92 22.34 46.16
N ARG A 761 -9.12 21.99 47.17
CA ARG A 761 -9.09 22.71 48.46
C ARG A 761 -8.24 23.98 48.39
N TYR A 762 -8.90 25.11 48.07
CA TYR A 762 -8.27 26.43 48.00
C TYR A 762 -8.08 27.13 49.38
N LYS A 763 -8.72 26.65 50.45
CA LYS A 763 -8.98 27.48 51.64
C LYS A 763 -7.93 27.46 52.76
N GLU A 764 -7.08 26.44 52.87
CA GLU A 764 -6.18 26.30 54.03
C GLU A 764 -4.72 26.74 53.74
N HIS A 765 -4.17 26.45 52.56
CA HIS A 765 -2.76 26.75 52.25
C HIS A 765 -2.46 28.16 51.75
N TRP A 766 -3.40 28.83 51.07
CA TRP A 766 -3.25 30.26 50.72
C TRP A 766 -3.25 31.18 51.97
N ASN A 767 -3.79 30.72 53.10
CA ASN A 767 -3.82 31.47 54.35
C ASN A 767 -2.51 31.39 55.16
N GLN A 768 -1.80 30.25 55.11
CA GLN A 768 -0.63 30.03 55.97
C GLN A 768 0.68 30.53 55.36
N VAL A 769 0.88 30.40 54.05
CA VAL A 769 2.16 30.76 53.41
C VAL A 769 2.33 32.28 53.21
N ASP A 770 1.22 33.02 53.05
CA ASP A 770 1.27 34.49 52.83
C ASP A 770 1.34 35.30 54.13
N MET A 771 0.97 34.73 55.29
CA MET A 771 1.05 35.42 56.59
C MET A 771 2.49 35.58 57.11
N GLU A 772 3.42 34.69 56.73
CA GLU A 772 4.82 34.75 57.20
C GLU A 772 5.77 35.50 56.26
N ARG A 773 5.39 35.78 55.01
CA ARG A 773 6.31 36.36 53.99
C ARG A 773 5.86 37.65 53.35
N VAL A 774 4.60 38.05 53.47
CA VAL A 774 4.12 39.31 52.89
C VAL A 774 4.01 40.36 53.97
N GLY A 775 5.01 41.24 54.05
CA GLY A 775 4.96 42.45 54.88
C GLY A 775 3.74 43.30 54.53
N GLY A 776 2.68 43.18 55.32
CA GLY A 776 1.72 44.23 55.62
C GLY A 776 0.86 44.78 54.47
N LYS A 777 0.38 43.95 53.52
CA LYS A 777 -0.70 44.39 52.58
C LYS A 777 -1.90 43.44 52.55
N ASN A 778 -3.07 44.04 52.40
CA ASN A 778 -4.40 43.53 52.75
C ASN A 778 -4.86 42.31 51.88
N PRO A 779 -5.06 41.11 52.45
CA PRO A 779 -5.38 39.86 51.72
C PRO A 779 -6.73 39.73 50.98
N PRO A 780 -7.84 40.39 51.38
CA PRO A 780 -9.16 40.15 50.75
C PRO A 780 -9.26 40.61 49.29
N GLU A 781 -8.49 41.63 48.90
CA GLU A 781 -8.48 42.18 47.54
C GLU A 781 -7.64 41.32 46.59
N PHE A 782 -6.57 40.70 47.11
CA PHE A 782 -5.72 39.73 46.42
C PHE A 782 -6.51 38.47 46.03
N ARG A 783 -7.37 37.96 46.92
CA ARG A 783 -8.28 36.85 46.65
C ARG A 783 -9.27 37.12 45.52
N ARG A 784 -9.81 38.35 45.43
CA ARG A 784 -10.76 38.72 44.37
C ARG A 784 -10.12 38.89 43.00
N LYS A 785 -8.80 39.14 42.92
CA LYS A 785 -8.06 39.32 41.66
C LYS A 785 -7.44 38.03 41.10
N ILE A 786 -7.32 36.99 41.92
CA ILE A 786 -6.90 35.65 41.47
C ILE A 786 -8.11 34.86 40.97
N LEU A 787 -9.29 35.12 41.55
CA LEU A 787 -10.56 34.44 41.22
C LEU A 787 -11.43 35.19 40.19
N ARG A 788 -11.16 36.47 39.90
CA ARG A 788 -11.69 37.19 38.73
C ARG A 788 -10.59 37.27 37.69
#